data_AF-A0A387B104-F1
#
_entry.id   AF-A0A387B104-F1
#
_cell.length_a   1.000
_cell.length_b   1.000
_cell.length_c   1.000
_cell.angle_alpha   90.00
_cell.angle_beta   90.00
_cell.angle_gamma   90.00
#
_symmetry.space_group_name_H-M   'P 1'
#
loop_
_entity.id
_entity.type
_entity.pdbx_description
1 polymer ?
#
loop_
_entity_poly.entity_id
_entity_poly.type
_entity_poly.pdbx_seq_one_letter_code
_entity_poly.pdbx_strand_id
1 'polypeptide(L)'
;MTKAPPSDAKALFSSSALWRHQQDAALSVESFLTNPHSPSFVVSMPTGSGKSGVIAVVAQAIATKADVLLLTPWAALVSQLQDDVAERFWRHSGFEVTGMLRPVRISPSNVERHLESAEGPTIWISTFAGFHGLTDESKSVLAARLGAVLIDEGHYEPAKSWAKSVRSLQRPIVLFTATPFRNDYKYFAVEPGNSHHYSLAQAIDDAILRTPIFDQIGTDDLGGFVDGLIQFASGRLEPDDRIIVRCATAAEIRSVVSTLNQRGETAIGVHERFGTKEAPLGLLNRVPREHGARYWVHQFKLIEGIDDPRFRCLAFYSPLKNGRSFVQQVGRVLRGRKYSPNAWVLGPDVEHMRQDWTSFLDFDLANDASQQVLPSFLDALPNASYIGGSFRRPIGSEPLEAADLSLPKAVTVMLAPDGVDVETMTLALIREALEEQDCFLVSEPVRVQGADFEGSSFTAFVHMSAHPSPFLRRQLFLNVELGVTTVTIRGTRVYLQSSVRLPLEDQGYRYEHIGQMKLAFPGQGNFQQVTLANTDMSVTAERTRTQAAASLSLLAPDLGDYMKAPSTIVGMAESVDIYGSSSKQSRYVGFGKARVRESGRMTVERYLSWLAVVDGALSSHSAEPAFFSRYAQEVECADPDARNVLISLDPEVMSQFAADNGAGQLQIAEQCVDVVDGMLQLEVAGLPDPLAAELRWADGRFWFDCVGIDERFRSATDPRLFSDLITQEQAFSVLVEDKKSPGEISYYSDRRFVVPRADLSAGPEAGIALKDLLRAEVPAGVTSEKGGTVPGLDGWETDSLFDLICKQVDGGDLFGVRLPDDVLLVCDDSTNSETADFYLVDSTSKRLAAIHAKAKSGVPGFGASGLHEVVAQAQKNLRRMVPGGGGVDRHETAVRWTTDWRLNGDTQVVRRVRSEHTPEEAADLLVAALRDPGYSREVWIVVSGILSKQKLLDGTNAKELPALQALYLIQSAWASAGSIGARLSIICND
;
A
#
# COMPACT_ATOMS: atom_id res chain seq x y z
N MET A 1 -35.81 59.12 -2.15
CA MET A 1 -34.50 59.71 -2.52
C MET A 1 -33.51 58.57 -2.64
N THR A 2 -33.28 58.10 -3.87
CA THR A 2 -32.24 57.12 -4.21
C THR A 2 -30.88 57.82 -4.25
N LYS A 3 -29.81 57.14 -3.81
CA LYS A 3 -28.44 57.67 -3.82
C LYS A 3 -27.67 57.09 -5.01
N ALA A 4 -26.89 57.90 -5.70
CA ALA A 4 -25.93 57.41 -6.68
C ALA A 4 -24.78 56.67 -5.97
N PRO A 5 -24.25 55.56 -6.54
CA PRO A 5 -23.13 54.85 -5.96
C PRO A 5 -21.85 55.71 -5.99
N PRO A 6 -20.89 55.48 -5.08
CA PRO A 6 -19.64 56.22 -5.06
C PRO A 6 -18.83 55.97 -6.35
N SER A 7 -18.33 57.04 -6.98
CA SER A 7 -17.55 56.96 -8.23
C SER A 7 -16.06 56.66 -8.03
N ASP A 8 -15.55 56.79 -6.80
CA ASP A 8 -14.14 56.57 -6.46
C ASP A 8 -13.94 55.22 -5.75
N ALA A 9 -12.88 54.49 -6.12
CA ALA A 9 -12.54 53.19 -5.53
C ALA A 9 -12.47 53.22 -3.98
N LYS A 10 -11.85 54.25 -3.39
CA LYS A 10 -11.77 54.44 -1.93
C LYS A 10 -13.14 54.66 -1.27
N ALA A 11 -14.06 55.30 -2.00
CA ALA A 11 -15.41 55.55 -1.51
C ALA A 11 -16.31 54.30 -1.64
N LEU A 12 -15.97 53.35 -2.52
CA LEU A 12 -16.62 52.04 -2.62
C LEU A 12 -16.28 51.15 -1.41
N PHE A 13 -15.01 51.09 -0.99
CA PHE A 13 -14.58 50.30 0.18
C PHE A 13 -15.19 50.77 1.51
N SER A 14 -15.51 52.06 1.61
CA SER A 14 -16.12 52.71 2.80
C SER A 14 -17.62 53.04 2.60
N SER A 15 -18.27 52.39 1.63
CA SER A 15 -19.65 52.70 1.24
C SER A 15 -20.64 52.47 2.38
N SER A 16 -21.57 53.42 2.56
CA SER A 16 -22.70 53.28 3.49
C SER A 16 -23.68 52.16 3.10
N ALA A 17 -23.49 51.52 1.94
CA ALA A 17 -24.23 50.34 1.49
C ALA A 17 -23.89 49.06 2.27
N LEU A 18 -22.66 49.00 2.81
CA LEU A 18 -22.13 47.84 3.51
C LEU A 18 -22.42 47.93 5.01
N TRP A 19 -22.69 46.79 5.64
CA TRP A 19 -22.62 46.65 7.09
C TRP A 19 -21.19 46.85 7.58
N ARG A 20 -21.02 47.18 8.87
CA ARG A 20 -19.72 47.48 9.45
C ARG A 20 -18.69 46.38 9.22
N HIS A 21 -19.04 45.12 9.49
CA HIS A 21 -18.16 43.97 9.26
C HIS A 21 -17.80 43.77 7.78
N GLN A 22 -18.71 44.12 6.86
CA GLN A 22 -18.43 44.07 5.43
C GLN A 22 -17.48 45.19 4.98
N GLN A 23 -17.57 46.39 5.60
CA GLN A 23 -16.62 47.48 5.38
C GLN A 23 -15.24 47.10 5.90
N ASP A 24 -15.17 46.55 7.11
CA ASP A 24 -13.92 46.10 7.72
C ASP A 24 -13.24 45.03 6.83
N ALA A 25 -14.00 44.08 6.30
CA ALA A 25 -13.49 43.08 5.36
C ALA A 25 -12.98 43.71 4.05
N ALA A 26 -13.75 44.63 3.46
CA ALA A 26 -13.40 45.29 2.20
C ALA A 26 -12.14 46.17 2.34
N LEU A 27 -12.00 46.90 3.44
CA LEU A 27 -10.81 47.69 3.79
C LEU A 27 -9.59 46.80 4.05
N SER A 28 -9.79 45.63 4.69
CA SER A 28 -8.70 44.65 4.89
C SER A 28 -8.16 44.16 3.55
N VAL A 29 -9.05 43.87 2.60
CA VAL A 29 -8.67 43.49 1.22
C VAL A 29 -7.98 44.64 0.49
N GLU A 30 -8.46 45.89 0.62
CA GLU A 30 -7.81 47.06 0.03
C GLU A 30 -6.37 47.24 0.54
N SER A 31 -6.17 47.09 1.85
CA SER A 31 -4.84 47.17 2.49
C SER A 31 -3.89 46.12 1.91
N PHE A 32 -4.34 44.87 1.81
CA PHE A 32 -3.57 43.78 1.19
C PHE A 32 -3.22 44.06 -0.27
N LEU A 33 -4.19 44.47 -1.09
CA LEU A 33 -3.98 44.73 -2.52
C LEU A 33 -3.08 45.95 -2.79
N THR A 34 -3.05 46.92 -1.87
CA THR A 34 -2.19 48.11 -1.98
C THR A 34 -0.73 47.80 -1.68
N ASN A 35 -0.46 46.85 -0.78
CA ASN A 35 0.88 46.46 -0.40
C ASN A 35 0.97 44.93 -0.21
N PRO A 36 0.98 44.16 -1.31
CA PRO A 36 0.97 42.70 -1.24
C PRO A 36 2.34 42.20 -0.78
N HIS A 37 2.45 41.89 0.51
CA HIS A 37 3.62 41.21 1.09
C HIS A 37 3.58 39.68 0.89
N SER A 38 2.40 39.14 0.58
CA SER A 38 2.13 37.71 0.38
C SER A 38 1.29 37.50 -0.89
N PRO A 39 1.38 36.34 -1.56
CA PRO A 39 0.61 36.08 -2.79
C PRO A 39 -0.90 35.91 -2.57
N SER A 40 -1.37 35.63 -1.33
CA SER A 40 -2.78 35.30 -1.06
C SER A 40 -3.30 35.91 0.23
N PHE A 41 -4.59 36.27 0.24
CA PHE A 41 -5.33 36.78 1.39
C PHE A 41 -6.66 36.05 1.55
N VAL A 42 -7.07 35.75 2.78
CA VAL A 42 -8.32 35.01 3.05
C VAL A 42 -9.34 35.90 3.75
N VAL A 43 -10.55 35.95 3.21
CA VAL A 43 -11.73 36.55 3.83
C VAL A 43 -12.68 35.43 4.25
N SER A 44 -12.77 35.19 5.55
CA SER A 44 -13.67 34.21 6.14
C SER A 44 -14.92 34.89 6.69
N MET A 45 -16.08 34.57 6.11
CA MET A 45 -17.37 35.18 6.46
C MET A 45 -18.51 34.17 6.33
N PRO A 46 -19.31 33.93 7.39
CA PRO A 46 -20.39 32.96 7.39
C PRO A 46 -21.40 33.11 6.26
N THR A 47 -22.02 32.01 5.88
CA THR A 47 -23.11 32.04 4.89
C THR A 47 -24.25 32.93 5.40
N GLY A 48 -24.66 33.91 4.59
CA GLY A 48 -25.71 34.86 4.97
C GLY A 48 -25.24 36.14 5.66
N SER A 49 -23.94 36.27 5.99
CA SER A 49 -23.35 37.51 6.54
C SER A 49 -23.07 38.59 5.48
N GLY A 50 -23.30 38.29 4.19
CA GLY A 50 -23.17 39.24 3.09
C GLY A 50 -21.84 39.22 2.33
N LYS A 51 -21.12 38.08 2.32
CA LYS A 51 -19.89 37.81 1.55
C LYS A 51 -19.95 38.29 0.08
N SER A 52 -21.04 37.99 -0.63
CA SER A 52 -21.23 38.43 -2.03
C SER A 52 -21.21 39.95 -2.21
N GLY A 53 -21.66 40.72 -1.21
CA GLY A 53 -21.59 42.18 -1.23
C GLY A 53 -20.16 42.70 -1.12
N VAL A 54 -19.32 42.05 -0.31
CA VAL A 54 -17.88 42.36 -0.23
C VAL A 54 -17.21 42.06 -1.57
N ILE A 55 -17.49 40.89 -2.17
CA ILE A 55 -16.98 40.53 -3.49
C ILE A 55 -17.40 41.56 -4.55
N ALA A 56 -18.66 41.97 -4.55
CA ALA A 56 -19.18 42.98 -5.49
C ALA A 56 -18.44 44.32 -5.38
N VAL A 57 -18.25 44.82 -4.15
CA VAL A 57 -17.53 46.07 -3.90
C VAL A 57 -16.07 45.97 -4.30
N VAL A 58 -15.37 44.91 -3.89
CA VAL A 58 -13.96 44.68 -4.21
C VAL A 58 -13.76 44.56 -5.73
N ALA A 59 -14.59 43.78 -6.42
CA ALA A 59 -14.50 43.59 -7.86
C ALA A 59 -14.70 44.90 -8.63
N GLN A 60 -15.75 45.67 -8.30
CA GLN A 60 -16.00 46.96 -8.94
C GLN A 60 -14.89 47.97 -8.64
N ALA A 61 -14.36 48.01 -7.41
CA ALA A 61 -13.30 48.93 -7.02
C ALA A 61 -11.98 48.66 -7.77
N ILE A 62 -11.58 47.39 -7.91
CA ILE A 62 -10.37 47.03 -8.68
C ILE A 62 -10.58 47.31 -10.18
N ALA A 63 -11.77 47.01 -10.69
CA ALA A 63 -12.16 47.22 -12.08
C ALA A 63 -12.28 48.70 -12.49
N THR A 64 -11.96 49.64 -11.60
CA THR A 64 -11.70 51.04 -11.98
C THR A 64 -10.31 51.25 -12.61
N LYS A 65 -9.37 50.31 -12.41
CA LYS A 65 -7.96 50.46 -12.80
C LYS A 65 -7.39 49.28 -13.59
N ALA A 66 -7.83 48.05 -13.31
CA ALA A 66 -7.29 46.83 -13.91
C ALA A 66 -8.37 45.75 -14.03
N ASP A 67 -8.10 44.70 -14.81
CA ASP A 67 -9.04 43.58 -14.91
C ASP A 67 -9.09 42.76 -13.62
N VAL A 68 -10.23 42.12 -13.37
CA VAL A 68 -10.44 41.22 -12.21
C VAL A 68 -10.93 39.87 -12.70
N LEU A 69 -10.39 38.79 -12.16
CA LEU A 69 -10.89 37.44 -12.42
C LEU A 69 -11.66 36.93 -11.21
N LEU A 70 -12.95 36.65 -11.37
CA LEU A 70 -13.79 35.98 -10.39
C LEU A 70 -13.93 34.49 -10.73
N LEU A 71 -13.56 33.63 -9.80
CA LEU A 71 -13.70 32.19 -9.92
C LEU A 71 -14.67 31.65 -8.89
N THR A 72 -15.53 30.71 -9.31
CA THR A 72 -16.49 30.01 -8.45
C THR A 72 -16.54 28.53 -8.83
N PRO A 73 -17.06 27.61 -7.99
CA PRO A 73 -17.07 26.18 -8.32
C PRO A 73 -18.11 25.80 -9.39
N TRP A 74 -19.28 26.44 -9.40
CA TRP A 74 -20.44 25.97 -10.17
C TRP A 74 -21.04 27.05 -11.07
N ALA A 75 -21.58 26.65 -12.22
CA ALA A 75 -22.22 27.57 -13.17
C ALA A 75 -23.44 28.34 -12.59
N ALA A 76 -24.12 27.76 -11.61
CA ALA A 76 -25.22 28.42 -10.90
C ALA A 76 -24.70 29.63 -10.08
N LEU A 77 -23.58 29.46 -9.37
CA LEU A 77 -22.93 30.52 -8.61
C LEU A 77 -22.33 31.60 -9.51
N VAL A 78 -21.77 31.22 -10.67
CA VAL A 78 -21.34 32.20 -11.69
C VAL A 78 -22.49 33.15 -12.04
N SER A 79 -23.68 32.59 -12.30
CA SER A 79 -24.84 33.40 -12.69
C SER A 79 -25.30 34.31 -11.54
N GLN A 80 -25.35 33.77 -10.31
CA GLN A 80 -25.74 34.53 -9.13
C GLN A 80 -24.76 35.69 -8.85
N LEU A 81 -23.47 35.41 -8.85
CA LEU A 81 -22.44 36.39 -8.54
C LEU A 81 -22.33 37.44 -9.66
N GLN A 82 -22.55 37.05 -10.92
CA GLN A 82 -22.66 37.99 -12.04
C GLN A 82 -23.80 39.00 -11.82
N ASP A 83 -24.97 38.54 -11.39
CA ASP A 83 -26.12 39.39 -11.09
C ASP A 83 -25.87 40.26 -9.85
N ASP A 84 -25.27 39.70 -8.79
CA ASP A 84 -24.92 40.42 -7.55
C ASP A 84 -23.93 41.56 -7.81
N VAL A 85 -22.83 41.31 -8.52
CA VAL A 85 -21.79 42.30 -8.84
C VAL A 85 -22.32 43.41 -9.76
N ALA A 86 -23.16 43.05 -10.74
CA ALA A 86 -23.67 44.00 -11.73
C ALA A 86 -24.78 44.90 -11.19
N GLU A 87 -25.73 44.34 -10.43
CA GLU A 87 -27.01 45.03 -10.20
C GLU A 87 -27.72 44.64 -8.89
N ARG A 88 -27.83 43.34 -8.59
CA ARG A 88 -28.73 42.85 -7.53
C ARG A 88 -28.32 43.38 -6.16
N PHE A 89 -27.04 43.34 -5.79
CA PHE A 89 -26.56 43.88 -4.51
C PHE A 89 -26.87 45.37 -4.37
N TRP A 90 -26.51 46.17 -5.37
CA TRP A 90 -26.66 47.63 -5.37
C TRP A 90 -28.12 48.09 -5.23
N ARG A 91 -29.05 47.44 -5.97
CA ARG A 91 -30.49 47.72 -5.85
C ARG A 91 -31.03 47.40 -4.46
N HIS A 92 -30.66 46.24 -3.89
CA HIS A 92 -31.10 45.85 -2.54
C HIS A 92 -30.57 46.81 -1.47
N SER A 93 -29.40 47.40 -1.70
CA SER A 93 -28.80 48.43 -0.83
C SER A 93 -29.35 49.85 -1.07
N GLY A 94 -30.29 50.03 -1.99
CA GLY A 94 -30.98 51.31 -2.24
C GLY A 94 -30.26 52.28 -3.18
N PHE A 95 -29.31 51.80 -3.98
CA PHE A 95 -28.54 52.59 -4.94
C PHE A 95 -29.07 52.47 -6.37
N GLU A 96 -28.91 53.53 -7.17
CA GLU A 96 -29.15 53.47 -8.61
C GLU A 96 -27.98 52.78 -9.33
N VAL A 97 -28.30 51.79 -10.18
CA VAL A 97 -27.29 51.02 -10.93
C VAL A 97 -26.91 51.79 -12.20
N THR A 98 -26.06 52.79 -12.04
CA THR A 98 -25.49 53.56 -13.15
C THR A 98 -23.97 53.51 -13.07
N GLY A 99 -23.31 53.03 -14.14
CA GLY A 99 -21.85 52.98 -14.25
C GLY A 99 -21.15 51.74 -13.69
N MET A 100 -21.89 50.73 -13.20
CA MET A 100 -21.32 49.46 -12.73
C MET A 100 -20.94 48.56 -13.89
N LEU A 101 -19.75 47.93 -13.83
CA LEU A 101 -19.32 46.98 -14.84
C LEU A 101 -20.07 45.66 -14.65
N ARG A 102 -20.57 45.10 -15.75
CA ARG A 102 -21.20 43.78 -15.75
C ARG A 102 -20.11 42.71 -15.95
N PRO A 103 -20.01 41.70 -15.07
CA PRO A 103 -19.04 40.63 -15.28
C PRO A 103 -19.27 39.88 -16.60
N VAL A 104 -18.17 39.65 -17.33
CA VAL A 104 -18.11 38.94 -18.61
C VAL A 104 -17.75 37.48 -18.35
N ARG A 105 -18.66 36.58 -18.73
CA ARG A 105 -18.48 35.14 -18.50
C ARG A 105 -17.53 34.54 -19.54
N ILE A 106 -16.43 33.93 -19.07
CA ILE A 106 -15.43 33.29 -19.93
C ILE A 106 -15.45 31.76 -19.78
N SER A 107 -15.01 31.08 -20.84
CA SER A 107 -14.93 29.63 -21.02
C SER A 107 -13.95 29.34 -22.17
N PRO A 108 -13.48 28.09 -22.34
CA PRO A 108 -12.56 27.74 -23.44
C PRO A 108 -13.10 28.11 -24.82
N SER A 109 -14.43 28.09 -24.99
CA SER A 109 -15.08 28.37 -26.28
C SER A 109 -15.22 29.85 -26.65
N ASN A 110 -15.06 30.79 -25.71
CA ASN A 110 -15.36 32.20 -25.95
C ASN A 110 -14.30 33.18 -25.42
N VAL A 111 -13.27 32.71 -24.71
CA VAL A 111 -12.27 33.56 -24.07
C VAL A 111 -11.52 34.43 -25.08
N GLU A 112 -11.08 33.87 -26.21
CA GLU A 112 -10.27 34.57 -27.22
C GLU A 112 -11.02 35.77 -27.80
N ARG A 113 -12.26 35.55 -28.27
CA ARG A 113 -13.14 36.60 -28.78
C ARG A 113 -13.34 37.73 -27.76
N HIS A 114 -13.53 37.38 -26.49
CA HIS A 114 -13.75 38.39 -25.46
C HIS A 114 -12.48 39.17 -25.13
N LEU A 115 -11.32 38.51 -25.07
CA LEU A 115 -10.02 39.15 -24.85
C LEU A 115 -9.65 40.12 -25.98
N GLU A 116 -9.91 39.75 -27.24
CA GLU A 116 -9.69 40.62 -28.41
C GLU A 116 -10.56 41.89 -28.38
N SER A 117 -11.78 41.78 -27.86
CA SER A 117 -12.75 42.89 -27.80
C SER A 117 -12.60 43.83 -26.59
N ALA A 118 -11.73 43.50 -25.63
CA ALA A 118 -11.66 44.21 -24.35
C ALA A 118 -10.74 45.43 -24.39
N GLU A 119 -11.32 46.61 -24.63
CA GLU A 119 -10.58 47.89 -24.71
C GLU A 119 -10.28 48.57 -23.36
N GLY A 120 -10.92 48.12 -22.27
CA GLY A 120 -10.75 48.72 -20.92
C GLY A 120 -10.86 47.71 -19.77
N PRO A 121 -10.79 48.20 -18.51
CA PRO A 121 -10.92 47.35 -17.32
C PRO A 121 -12.18 46.49 -17.35
N THR A 122 -12.01 45.18 -17.22
CA THR A 122 -13.08 44.20 -17.35
C THR A 122 -13.13 43.27 -16.13
N ILE A 123 -14.34 42.97 -15.68
CA ILE A 123 -14.57 41.95 -14.66
C ILE A 123 -14.86 40.62 -15.38
N TRP A 124 -13.94 39.68 -15.30
CA TRP A 124 -14.06 38.34 -15.86
C TRP A 124 -14.66 37.37 -14.84
N ILE A 125 -15.54 36.46 -15.25
CA ILE A 125 -16.10 35.44 -14.35
C ILE A 125 -16.12 34.05 -15.00
N SER A 126 -15.70 33.02 -14.26
CA SER A 126 -15.67 31.63 -14.73
C SER A 126 -15.90 30.63 -13.60
N THR A 127 -16.18 29.37 -13.98
CA THR A 127 -16.00 28.25 -13.06
C THR A 127 -14.52 27.84 -12.98
N PHE A 128 -14.11 27.15 -11.91
CA PHE A 128 -12.76 26.58 -11.81
C PHE A 128 -12.41 25.68 -13.01
N ALA A 129 -13.32 24.76 -13.37
CA ALA A 129 -13.14 23.87 -14.52
C ALA A 129 -13.05 24.63 -15.85
N GLY A 130 -13.88 25.66 -16.03
CA GLY A 130 -13.86 26.51 -17.23
C GLY A 130 -12.56 27.29 -17.38
N PHE A 131 -11.99 27.75 -16.25
CA PHE A 131 -10.69 28.44 -16.25
C PHE A 131 -9.51 27.48 -16.44
N HIS A 132 -9.55 26.31 -15.81
CA HIS A 132 -8.50 25.30 -15.96
C HIS A 132 -8.37 24.84 -17.42
N GLY A 133 -9.50 24.64 -18.12
CA GLY A 133 -9.54 24.23 -19.52
C GLY A 133 -9.18 25.32 -20.54
N LEU A 134 -8.80 26.54 -20.12
CA LEU A 134 -8.27 27.55 -21.04
C LEU A 134 -6.86 27.15 -21.52
N THR A 135 -6.51 27.57 -22.74
CA THR A 135 -5.15 27.41 -23.27
C THR A 135 -4.15 28.26 -22.49
N ASP A 136 -2.89 27.83 -22.45
CA ASP A 136 -1.83 28.58 -21.75
C ASP A 136 -1.61 29.97 -22.35
N GLU A 137 -1.82 30.12 -23.66
CA GLU A 137 -1.80 31.41 -24.35
C GLU A 137 -2.90 32.35 -23.84
N SER A 138 -4.15 31.88 -23.79
CA SER A 138 -5.27 32.66 -23.25
C SER A 138 -5.06 33.06 -21.80
N LYS A 139 -4.51 32.14 -20.98
CA LYS A 139 -4.18 32.42 -19.57
C LYS A 139 -3.09 33.49 -19.45
N SER A 140 -2.08 33.46 -20.30
CA SER A 140 -0.98 34.45 -20.31
C SER A 140 -1.48 35.86 -20.68
N VAL A 141 -2.31 35.97 -21.73
CA VAL A 141 -2.94 37.24 -22.14
C VAL A 141 -3.83 37.80 -21.03
N LEU A 142 -4.64 36.94 -20.40
CA LEU A 142 -5.48 37.32 -19.26
C LEU A 142 -4.59 37.79 -18.08
N ALA A 143 -3.56 37.02 -17.72
CA ALA A 143 -2.64 37.34 -16.63
C ALA A 143 -1.99 38.72 -16.78
N ALA A 144 -1.63 39.13 -18.00
CA ALA A 144 -1.03 40.44 -18.25
C ALA A 144 -1.95 41.62 -17.89
N ARG A 145 -3.28 41.43 -17.97
CA ARG A 145 -4.29 42.47 -17.71
C ARG A 145 -4.80 42.50 -16.27
N LEU A 146 -4.69 41.36 -15.56
CA LEU A 146 -5.27 41.19 -14.23
C LEU A 146 -4.54 41.99 -13.15
N GLY A 147 -5.32 42.72 -12.35
CA GLY A 147 -4.87 43.32 -11.09
C GLY A 147 -5.00 42.38 -9.90
N ALA A 148 -6.02 41.52 -9.88
CA ALA A 148 -6.23 40.52 -8.83
C ALA A 148 -7.13 39.36 -9.29
N VAL A 149 -7.07 38.25 -8.56
CA VAL A 149 -7.97 37.12 -8.69
C VAL A 149 -8.81 36.98 -7.42
N LEU A 150 -10.13 36.99 -7.56
CA LEU A 150 -11.08 36.77 -6.47
C LEU A 150 -11.69 35.37 -6.60
N ILE A 151 -11.64 34.60 -5.54
CA ILE A 151 -12.15 33.22 -5.52
C ILE A 151 -13.29 33.15 -4.52
N ASP A 152 -14.50 32.83 -4.98
CA ASP A 152 -15.61 32.49 -4.10
C ASP A 152 -15.65 30.98 -3.81
N GLU A 153 -16.08 30.64 -2.61
CA GLU A 153 -16.01 29.30 -2.04
C GLU A 153 -14.60 28.70 -2.16
N GLY A 154 -13.59 29.47 -1.74
CA GLY A 154 -12.17 29.06 -1.76
C GLY A 154 -11.84 27.83 -0.89
N HIS A 155 -12.82 27.28 -0.17
CA HIS A 155 -12.77 26.00 0.51
C HIS A 155 -13.12 24.80 -0.38
N TYR A 156 -13.63 25.05 -1.58
CA TYR A 156 -14.03 23.99 -2.48
C TYR A 156 -12.76 23.24 -2.89
N GLU A 157 -12.82 21.90 -2.93
CA GLU A 157 -11.69 21.04 -3.32
C GLU A 157 -11.84 20.60 -4.80
N PRO A 158 -11.53 21.43 -5.81
CA PRO A 158 -11.15 20.90 -7.10
C PRO A 158 -9.69 20.39 -7.05
N ALA A 159 -9.35 19.48 -7.97
CA ALA A 159 -8.02 18.86 -8.09
C ALA A 159 -6.87 19.88 -8.09
N LYS A 160 -5.84 19.70 -7.25
CA LYS A 160 -4.58 20.49 -7.11
C LYS A 160 -4.10 21.27 -8.35
N SER A 161 -4.26 20.67 -9.54
CA SER A 161 -4.16 21.28 -10.87
C SER A 161 -4.76 22.69 -11.05
N TRP A 162 -5.92 23.01 -10.46
CA TRP A 162 -6.51 24.36 -10.60
C TRP A 162 -5.76 25.38 -9.76
N ALA A 163 -5.38 25.04 -8.52
CA ALA A 163 -4.64 25.94 -7.64
C ALA A 163 -3.28 26.27 -8.26
N LYS A 164 -2.59 25.28 -8.85
CA LYS A 164 -1.38 25.47 -9.66
C LYS A 164 -1.64 26.41 -10.84
N SER A 165 -2.73 26.21 -11.57
CA SER A 165 -3.12 27.06 -12.71
C SER A 165 -3.52 28.50 -12.33
N VAL A 166 -4.00 28.75 -11.11
CA VAL A 166 -4.28 30.12 -10.65
C VAL A 166 -3.01 30.79 -10.15
N ARG A 167 -2.15 30.06 -9.40
CA ARG A 167 -0.85 30.57 -8.95
C ARG A 167 0.08 30.94 -10.09
N SER A 168 0.03 30.21 -11.22
CA SER A 168 0.84 30.52 -12.40
C SER A 168 0.51 31.89 -13.02
N LEU A 169 -0.62 32.50 -12.68
CA LEU A 169 -0.94 33.89 -13.08
C LEU A 169 -0.03 34.91 -12.40
N GLN A 170 0.62 34.56 -11.27
CA GLN A 170 1.49 35.45 -10.49
C GLN A 170 0.83 36.80 -10.12
N ARG A 171 -0.47 36.76 -9.81
CA ARG A 171 -1.26 37.93 -9.37
C ARG A 171 -1.74 37.76 -7.92
N PRO A 172 -2.02 38.86 -7.19
CA PRO A 172 -2.62 38.78 -5.86
C PRO A 172 -3.94 38.01 -5.86
N ILE A 173 -4.10 37.08 -4.92
CA ILE A 173 -5.28 36.22 -4.81
C ILE A 173 -6.05 36.54 -3.53
N VAL A 174 -7.36 36.73 -3.63
CA VAL A 174 -8.26 36.91 -2.48
C VAL A 174 -9.28 35.77 -2.45
N LEU A 175 -9.24 34.99 -1.37
CA LEU A 175 -10.08 33.81 -1.16
C LEU A 175 -11.24 34.14 -0.24
N PHE A 176 -12.46 33.98 -0.70
CA PHE A 176 -13.68 34.16 0.07
C PHE A 176 -14.25 32.80 0.47
N THR A 177 -14.49 32.57 1.75
CA THR A 177 -15.03 31.31 2.27
C THR A 177 -15.97 31.52 3.44
N ALA A 178 -17.02 30.69 3.53
CA ALA A 178 -17.89 30.64 4.71
C ALA A 178 -17.45 29.62 5.76
N THR A 179 -16.50 28.77 5.42
CA THR A 179 -16.02 27.68 6.25
C THR A 179 -14.52 27.56 6.03
N PRO A 180 -13.68 28.22 6.84
CA PRO A 180 -12.23 28.24 6.67
C PRO A 180 -11.56 26.93 7.11
N PHE A 181 -12.31 25.82 7.22
CA PHE A 181 -11.74 24.49 7.51
C PHE A 181 -10.77 24.10 6.39
N ARG A 182 -9.51 24.40 6.59
CA ARG A 182 -8.43 23.91 5.76
C ARG A 182 -7.98 22.59 6.35
N ASN A 183 -8.50 21.49 5.81
CA ASN A 183 -7.88 20.17 6.03
C ASN A 183 -6.55 20.06 5.26
N ASP A 184 -6.36 20.93 4.28
CA ASP A 184 -5.27 21.06 3.33
C ASP A 184 -4.39 22.25 3.71
N TYR A 185 -3.31 21.96 4.42
CA TYR A 185 -2.38 22.98 4.90
C TYR A 185 -1.71 23.83 3.78
N LYS A 186 -2.06 23.68 2.48
CA LYS A 186 -1.20 24.17 1.39
C LYS A 186 -1.80 24.71 0.08
N TYR A 187 -3.08 24.67 -0.26
CA TYR A 187 -3.48 25.08 -1.64
C TYR A 187 -3.39 26.57 -1.99
N PHE A 188 -3.35 27.45 -1.00
CA PHE A 188 -2.85 28.82 -1.18
C PHE A 188 -1.95 29.16 0.01
N ALA A 189 -0.72 29.58 -0.29
CA ALA A 189 0.24 30.01 0.71
C ALA A 189 -0.24 31.36 1.27
N VAL A 190 -0.80 31.33 2.47
CA VAL A 190 -1.28 32.49 3.20
C VAL A 190 -0.35 32.65 4.39
N GLU A 191 0.36 33.77 4.45
CA GLU A 191 1.24 34.06 5.58
C GLU A 191 0.42 34.44 6.83
N PRO A 192 0.92 34.12 8.04
CA PRO A 192 0.30 34.54 9.29
C PRO A 192 -0.02 36.04 9.29
N GLY A 193 -1.27 36.39 9.61
CA GLY A 193 -1.79 37.76 9.58
C GLY A 193 -2.44 38.20 8.27
N ASN A 194 -2.34 37.44 7.18
CA ASN A 194 -3.01 37.74 5.89
C ASN A 194 -4.41 37.11 5.79
N SER A 195 -5.22 37.34 6.82
CA SER A 195 -6.62 36.94 6.84
C SER A 195 -7.50 38.04 7.44
N HIS A 196 -8.76 38.05 7.06
CA HIS A 196 -9.84 38.74 7.75
C HIS A 196 -10.89 37.71 8.13
N HIS A 197 -11.20 37.60 9.42
CA HIS A 197 -12.16 36.63 9.93
C HIS A 197 -13.30 37.33 10.65
N TYR A 198 -14.52 37.12 10.16
CA TYR A 198 -15.76 37.48 10.83
C TYR A 198 -16.48 36.18 11.19
N SER A 199 -16.61 35.85 12.47
CA SER A 199 -17.09 34.53 12.90
C SER A 199 -18.61 34.41 12.85
N LEU A 200 -19.13 33.19 12.81
CA LEU A 200 -20.55 32.89 12.93
C LEU A 200 -21.08 33.31 14.30
N ALA A 201 -20.30 33.09 15.36
CA ALA A 201 -20.65 33.53 16.70
C ALA A 201 -20.85 35.06 16.74
N GLN A 202 -19.90 35.82 16.17
CA GLN A 202 -20.02 37.27 16.01
C GLN A 202 -21.25 37.65 15.18
N ALA A 203 -21.52 36.96 14.07
CA ALA A 203 -22.69 37.23 13.24
C ALA A 203 -24.03 37.00 13.95
N ILE A 204 -24.10 36.06 14.89
CA ILE A 204 -25.27 35.81 15.74
C ILE A 204 -25.38 36.93 16.80
N ASP A 205 -24.27 37.27 17.46
CA ASP A 205 -24.20 38.32 18.49
C ASP A 205 -24.52 39.72 17.95
N ASP A 206 -23.98 40.05 16.77
CA ASP A 206 -24.23 41.28 16.01
C ASP A 206 -25.64 41.34 15.41
N ALA A 207 -26.48 40.35 15.71
CA ALA A 207 -27.87 40.32 15.27
C ALA A 207 -28.05 40.20 13.74
N ILE A 208 -27.03 39.77 13.00
CA ILE A 208 -27.07 39.56 11.55
C ILE A 208 -27.73 38.21 11.20
N LEU A 209 -27.38 37.14 11.93
CA LEU A 209 -27.89 35.78 11.74
C LEU A 209 -28.75 35.32 12.91
N ARG A 210 -29.73 34.44 12.63
CA ARG A 210 -30.59 33.78 13.62
C ARG A 210 -29.78 32.85 14.53
N THR A 211 -30.29 32.62 15.73
CA THR A 211 -29.75 31.61 16.64
C THR A 211 -30.38 30.25 16.35
N PRO A 212 -29.60 29.19 16.06
CA PRO A 212 -30.15 27.84 15.88
C PRO A 212 -30.56 27.24 17.23
N ILE A 213 -31.72 26.58 17.24
CA ILE A 213 -32.24 25.79 18.36
C ILE A 213 -32.33 24.34 17.89
N PHE A 214 -31.67 23.46 18.63
CA PHE A 214 -31.65 22.03 18.36
C PHE A 214 -32.75 21.32 19.14
N ASP A 215 -33.53 20.49 18.44
CA ASP A 215 -34.60 19.68 19.03
C ASP A 215 -34.60 18.26 18.47
N GLN A 216 -35.22 17.33 19.19
CA GLN A 216 -35.20 15.91 18.83
C GLN A 216 -36.37 15.54 17.93
N ILE A 217 -36.11 14.70 16.92
CA ILE A 217 -37.13 14.06 16.09
C ILE A 217 -36.77 12.59 15.87
N GLY A 218 -37.75 11.69 16.03
CA GLY A 218 -37.53 10.25 15.81
C GLY A 218 -37.39 9.93 14.32
N THR A 219 -36.44 9.05 13.98
CA THR A 219 -36.16 8.63 12.60
C THR A 219 -36.32 7.12 12.38
N ASP A 220 -36.72 6.37 13.41
CA ASP A 220 -36.85 4.90 13.38
C ASP A 220 -37.93 4.42 12.38
N ASP A 221 -38.96 5.25 12.19
CA ASP A 221 -40.05 5.05 11.25
C ASP A 221 -40.24 6.31 10.38
N LEU A 222 -40.39 6.11 9.07
CA LEU A 222 -40.63 7.18 8.12
C LEU A 222 -41.97 7.90 8.39
N GLY A 223 -43.02 7.15 8.73
CA GLY A 223 -44.33 7.71 9.02
C GLY A 223 -44.29 8.65 10.22
N GLY A 224 -43.76 8.15 11.33
CA GLY A 224 -43.56 8.88 12.59
C GLY A 224 -42.63 10.08 12.44
N PHE A 225 -41.57 9.98 11.63
CA PHE A 225 -40.72 11.13 11.30
C PHE A 225 -41.53 12.23 10.60
N VAL A 226 -42.27 11.88 9.54
CA VAL A 226 -43.05 12.86 8.77
C VAL A 226 -44.17 13.46 9.61
N ASP A 227 -44.91 12.64 10.35
CA ASP A 227 -46.01 13.10 11.21
C ASP A 227 -45.48 14.00 12.33
N GLY A 228 -44.36 13.64 12.96
CA GLY A 228 -43.67 14.48 13.94
C GLY A 228 -43.17 15.79 13.35
N LEU A 229 -42.64 15.79 12.13
CA LEU A 229 -42.18 16.99 11.45
C LEU A 229 -43.33 17.94 11.11
N ILE A 230 -44.48 17.42 10.66
CA ILE A 230 -45.69 18.21 10.38
C ILE A 230 -46.26 18.81 11.67
N GLN A 231 -46.32 18.01 12.73
CA GLN A 231 -46.78 18.47 14.05
C GLN A 231 -45.88 19.59 14.58
N PHE A 232 -44.56 19.43 14.47
CA PHE A 232 -43.59 20.46 14.85
C PHE A 232 -43.78 21.73 14.03
N ALA A 233 -43.86 21.60 12.70
CA ALA A 233 -44.02 22.73 11.79
C ALA A 233 -45.29 23.53 12.09
N SER A 234 -46.41 22.84 12.33
CA SER A 234 -47.70 23.49 12.64
C SER A 234 -47.72 24.18 14.00
N GLY A 235 -46.92 23.72 14.96
CA GLY A 235 -46.86 24.28 16.30
C GLY A 235 -45.82 25.38 16.52
N ARG A 236 -44.77 25.46 15.68
CA ARG A 236 -43.58 26.31 15.92
C ARG A 236 -43.18 27.20 14.74
N LEU A 237 -43.70 26.95 13.53
CA LEU A 237 -43.35 27.68 12.30
C LEU A 237 -44.58 28.37 11.71
N GLU A 238 -44.35 29.49 11.03
CA GLU A 238 -45.41 30.18 10.28
C GLU A 238 -45.77 29.42 8.99
N PRO A 239 -46.97 29.64 8.41
CA PRO A 239 -47.37 28.97 7.16
C PRO A 239 -46.42 29.23 5.99
N ASP A 240 -45.82 30.43 5.93
CA ASP A 240 -44.87 30.84 4.90
C ASP A 240 -43.42 30.38 5.15
N ASP A 241 -43.14 29.84 6.36
CA ASP A 241 -41.83 29.28 6.68
C ASP A 241 -41.62 27.96 5.93
N ARG A 242 -40.39 27.78 5.44
CA ARG A 242 -39.96 26.61 4.68
C ARG A 242 -39.03 25.71 5.48
N ILE A 243 -39.05 24.44 5.11
CA ILE A 243 -38.36 23.35 5.81
C ILE A 243 -37.47 22.61 4.82
N ILE A 244 -36.20 22.43 5.20
CA ILE A 244 -35.26 21.58 4.49
C ILE A 244 -35.25 20.21 5.17
N VAL A 245 -35.34 19.14 4.40
CA VAL A 245 -35.22 17.75 4.90
C VAL A 245 -34.02 17.09 4.24
N ARG A 246 -33.10 16.58 5.06
CA ARG A 246 -31.90 15.89 4.61
C ARG A 246 -32.05 14.37 4.73
N CYS A 247 -31.78 13.67 3.63
CA CYS A 247 -31.77 12.22 3.51
C CYS A 247 -30.37 11.70 3.08
N ALA A 248 -30.11 10.41 3.24
CA ALA A 248 -28.89 9.75 2.82
C ALA A 248 -28.95 9.23 1.37
N THR A 249 -30.13 8.92 0.81
CA THR A 249 -30.25 8.30 -0.52
C THR A 249 -31.39 8.87 -1.38
N ALA A 250 -31.31 8.68 -2.71
CA ALA A 250 -32.39 9.02 -3.63
C ALA A 250 -33.71 8.28 -3.32
N ALA A 251 -33.61 7.05 -2.81
CA ALA A 251 -34.77 6.24 -2.43
C ALA A 251 -35.50 6.85 -1.23
N GLU A 252 -34.77 7.27 -0.20
CA GLU A 252 -35.35 7.97 0.95
C GLU A 252 -36.02 9.28 0.55
N ILE A 253 -35.42 10.07 -0.35
CA ILE A 253 -36.03 11.31 -0.84
C ILE A 253 -37.40 11.01 -1.46
N ARG A 254 -37.51 9.96 -2.29
CA ARG A 254 -38.80 9.56 -2.90
C ARG A 254 -39.83 9.22 -1.84
N SER A 255 -39.43 8.43 -0.85
CA SER A 255 -40.32 7.99 0.22
C SER A 255 -40.80 9.15 1.09
N VAL A 256 -39.90 10.06 1.49
CA VAL A 256 -40.23 11.26 2.27
C VAL A 256 -41.16 12.19 1.50
N VAL A 257 -40.85 12.51 0.24
CA VAL A 257 -41.69 13.39 -0.61
C VAL A 257 -43.08 12.80 -0.83
N SER A 258 -43.15 11.51 -1.16
CA SER A 258 -44.43 10.81 -1.33
C SER A 258 -45.26 10.85 -0.05
N THR A 259 -44.64 10.59 1.10
CA THR A 259 -45.33 10.57 2.41
C THR A 259 -45.83 11.96 2.79
N LEU A 260 -45.02 13.01 2.62
CA LEU A 260 -45.43 14.40 2.85
C LEU A 260 -46.62 14.81 1.97
N ASN A 261 -46.56 14.50 0.67
CA ASN A 261 -47.63 14.82 -0.26
C ASN A 261 -48.93 14.05 0.07
N GLN A 262 -48.84 12.80 0.52
CA GLN A 262 -50.00 12.03 0.99
C GLN A 262 -50.65 12.63 2.25
N ARG A 263 -49.88 13.32 3.10
CA ARG A 263 -50.40 14.05 4.27
C ARG A 263 -50.96 15.44 3.92
N GLY A 264 -51.00 15.81 2.63
CA GLY A 264 -51.54 17.09 2.16
C GLY A 264 -50.53 18.25 2.20
N GLU A 265 -49.26 17.98 2.50
CA GLU A 265 -48.19 18.99 2.44
C GLU A 265 -47.65 19.15 1.02
N THR A 266 -46.98 20.29 0.75
CA THR A 266 -46.32 20.53 -0.53
C THR A 266 -44.82 20.26 -0.42
N ALA A 267 -44.36 19.15 -1.01
CA ALA A 267 -42.96 18.73 -0.96
C ALA A 267 -42.33 18.60 -2.35
N ILE A 268 -41.04 18.97 -2.45
CA ILE A 268 -40.19 18.63 -3.60
C ILE A 268 -38.96 17.86 -3.15
N GLY A 269 -38.49 16.94 -3.99
CA GLY A 269 -37.26 16.19 -3.81
C GLY A 269 -36.24 16.54 -4.88
N VAL A 270 -34.99 16.83 -4.51
CA VAL A 270 -33.95 17.22 -5.48
C VAL A 270 -32.77 16.24 -5.45
N HIS A 271 -32.52 15.57 -6.58
CA HIS A 271 -31.39 14.66 -6.77
C HIS A 271 -31.02 14.55 -8.25
N GLU A 272 -29.74 14.46 -8.58
CA GLU A 272 -29.27 14.36 -9.98
C GLU A 272 -29.73 13.13 -10.77
N ARG A 273 -30.19 12.08 -10.08
CA ARG A 273 -30.67 10.84 -10.68
C ARG A 273 -32.14 10.94 -11.11
N PHE A 274 -32.85 11.99 -10.69
CA PHE A 274 -34.26 12.17 -11.05
C PHE A 274 -34.38 12.66 -12.49
N GLY A 275 -35.35 12.10 -13.21
CA GLY A 275 -35.60 12.43 -14.61
C GLY A 275 -36.77 13.39 -14.82
N THR A 276 -36.93 13.89 -16.05
CA THR A 276 -38.09 14.72 -16.45
C THR A 276 -39.43 14.02 -16.28
N LYS A 277 -39.47 12.68 -16.37
CA LYS A 277 -40.67 11.86 -16.13
C LYS A 277 -41.18 11.92 -14.68
N GLU A 278 -40.31 12.28 -13.75
CA GLU A 278 -40.58 12.25 -12.30
C GLU A 278 -40.89 13.64 -11.74
N ALA A 279 -40.68 14.69 -12.55
CA ALA A 279 -41.01 16.07 -12.20
C ALA A 279 -42.47 16.28 -11.78
N PRO A 280 -43.49 15.62 -12.39
CA PRO A 280 -44.87 15.71 -11.92
C PRO A 280 -45.10 15.15 -10.51
N LEU A 281 -44.21 14.28 -10.02
CA LEU A 281 -44.24 13.73 -8.66
C LEU A 281 -43.54 14.63 -7.63
N GLY A 282 -43.09 15.84 -8.04
CA GLY A 282 -42.30 16.74 -7.22
C GLY A 282 -40.82 16.37 -7.14
N LEU A 283 -40.33 15.45 -7.96
CA LEU A 283 -38.93 15.00 -7.98
C LEU A 283 -38.15 15.67 -9.10
N LEU A 284 -37.18 16.52 -8.75
CA LEU A 284 -36.47 17.41 -9.66
C LEU A 284 -34.98 17.05 -9.73
N ASN A 285 -34.40 17.22 -10.92
CA ASN A 285 -32.98 16.95 -11.15
C ASN A 285 -32.05 18.11 -10.75
N ARG A 286 -32.61 19.32 -10.64
CA ARG A 286 -31.90 20.57 -10.34
C ARG A 286 -32.71 21.37 -9.34
N VAL A 287 -31.99 22.17 -8.55
CA VAL A 287 -32.60 23.08 -7.58
C VAL A 287 -33.34 24.21 -8.32
N PRO A 288 -34.66 24.37 -8.11
CA PRO A 288 -35.40 25.48 -8.73
C PRO A 288 -35.01 26.82 -8.07
N ARG A 289 -34.93 27.90 -8.86
CA ARG A 289 -34.65 29.26 -8.34
C ARG A 289 -35.77 29.76 -7.43
N GLU A 290 -37.01 29.50 -7.82
CA GLU A 290 -38.21 29.77 -7.03
C GLU A 290 -39.17 28.57 -7.15
N HIS A 291 -39.80 28.19 -6.04
CA HIS A 291 -40.82 27.15 -6.00
C HIS A 291 -41.79 27.44 -4.85
N GLY A 292 -43.07 27.09 -5.00
CA GLY A 292 -44.10 27.32 -3.96
C GLY A 292 -44.14 26.27 -2.84
N ALA A 293 -43.28 25.25 -2.90
CA ALA A 293 -43.31 24.14 -1.94
C ALA A 293 -42.76 24.55 -0.58
N ARG A 294 -43.40 24.04 0.48
CA ARG A 294 -43.00 24.27 1.87
C ARG A 294 -41.83 23.36 2.28
N TYR A 295 -41.82 22.11 1.84
CA TYR A 295 -40.81 21.10 2.18
C TYR A 295 -39.87 20.83 1.02
N TRP A 296 -38.56 20.91 1.29
CA TRP A 296 -37.51 20.72 0.29
C TRP A 296 -36.58 19.59 0.75
N VAL A 297 -36.68 18.44 0.08
CA VAL A 297 -36.01 17.19 0.45
C VAL A 297 -34.80 16.96 -0.45
N HIS A 298 -33.64 16.65 0.12
CA HIS A 298 -32.42 16.42 -0.66
C HIS A 298 -31.43 15.49 0.02
N GLN A 299 -30.43 15.05 -0.76
CA GLN A 299 -29.23 14.38 -0.24
C GLN A 299 -28.10 15.40 -0.03
N PHE A 300 -27.61 16.01 -1.13
CA PHE A 300 -26.51 16.98 -1.11
C PHE A 300 -26.83 18.31 -1.83
N LYS A 301 -27.90 18.36 -2.64
CA LYS A 301 -28.15 19.50 -3.56
C LYS A 301 -28.54 20.81 -2.88
N LEU A 302 -28.97 20.81 -1.61
CA LEU A 302 -29.30 22.05 -0.86
C LEU A 302 -28.28 22.39 0.24
N ILE A 303 -27.12 21.72 0.25
CA ILE A 303 -25.98 22.12 1.10
C ILE A 303 -25.40 23.46 0.60
N GLU A 304 -25.43 23.68 -0.73
CA GLU A 304 -24.92 24.87 -1.41
C GLU A 304 -25.97 25.48 -2.36
N GLY A 305 -25.85 26.77 -2.66
CA GLY A 305 -26.57 27.40 -3.79
C GLY A 305 -28.02 27.84 -3.57
N ILE A 306 -28.59 27.70 -2.36
CA ILE A 306 -29.88 28.29 -2.00
C ILE A 306 -29.70 29.51 -1.09
N ASP A 307 -30.44 30.56 -1.43
CA ASP A 307 -30.53 31.81 -0.68
C ASP A 307 -32.00 32.27 -0.56
N ASP A 308 -32.72 31.74 0.44
CA ASP A 308 -34.09 32.14 0.74
C ASP A 308 -34.29 32.29 2.27
N PRO A 309 -34.60 33.50 2.78
CA PRO A 309 -34.75 33.75 4.22
C PRO A 309 -35.98 33.08 4.84
N ARG A 310 -36.91 32.54 4.04
CA ARG A 310 -38.06 31.77 4.53
C ARG A 310 -37.67 30.38 5.04
N PHE A 311 -36.50 29.85 4.69
CA PHE A 311 -36.02 28.63 5.31
C PHE A 311 -35.70 28.89 6.78
N ARG A 312 -36.45 28.24 7.67
CA ARG A 312 -36.34 28.43 9.13
C ARG A 312 -36.12 27.13 9.88
N CYS A 313 -36.37 25.99 9.25
CA CYS A 313 -36.21 24.68 9.85
C CYS A 313 -35.40 23.74 8.95
N LEU A 314 -34.49 22.99 9.56
CA LEU A 314 -33.71 21.93 8.95
C LEU A 314 -33.98 20.64 9.72
N ALA A 315 -34.42 19.58 9.05
CA ALA A 315 -34.68 18.28 9.64
C ALA A 315 -33.78 17.20 9.03
N PHE A 316 -33.08 16.46 9.88
CA PHE A 316 -32.25 15.31 9.50
C PHE A 316 -33.06 14.03 9.62
N TYR A 317 -33.50 13.47 8.50
CA TYR A 317 -34.00 12.08 8.48
C TYR A 317 -32.83 11.09 8.61
N SER A 318 -31.66 11.47 8.07
CA SER A 318 -30.40 10.77 8.30
C SER A 318 -29.33 11.80 8.70
N PRO A 319 -28.38 11.46 9.60
CA PRO A 319 -27.31 12.38 10.05
C PRO A 319 -26.14 12.46 9.05
N LEU A 320 -25.51 13.64 8.94
CA LEU A 320 -24.32 13.84 8.11
C LEU A 320 -23.08 13.25 8.82
N LYS A 321 -22.16 12.63 8.06
CA LYS A 321 -20.92 12.06 8.61
C LYS A 321 -19.79 13.08 8.79
N ASN A 322 -19.88 14.23 8.12
CA ASN A 322 -18.86 15.28 8.13
C ASN A 322 -19.40 16.56 8.81
N GLY A 323 -18.68 17.05 9.81
CA GLY A 323 -19.00 18.28 10.56
C GLY A 323 -19.08 19.52 9.67
N ARG A 324 -18.26 19.62 8.61
CA ARG A 324 -18.31 20.75 7.67
C ARG A 324 -19.65 20.84 6.94
N SER A 325 -20.09 19.72 6.36
CA SER A 325 -21.38 19.68 5.66
C SER A 325 -22.53 19.94 6.63
N PHE A 326 -22.42 19.49 7.88
CA PHE A 326 -23.39 19.79 8.93
C PHE A 326 -23.51 21.30 9.18
N VAL A 327 -22.38 21.98 9.42
CA VAL A 327 -22.35 23.44 9.64
C VAL A 327 -22.90 24.21 8.44
N GLN A 328 -22.48 23.85 7.22
CA GLN A 328 -22.97 24.47 5.99
C GLN A 328 -24.50 24.32 5.83
N GLN A 329 -25.03 23.14 6.16
CA GLN A 329 -26.46 22.87 6.10
C GLN A 329 -27.23 23.68 7.14
N VAL A 330 -26.75 23.76 8.38
CA VAL A 330 -27.33 24.61 9.44
C VAL A 330 -27.33 26.08 8.99
N GLY A 331 -26.24 26.54 8.37
CA GLY A 331 -26.13 27.90 7.82
C GLY A 331 -27.24 28.30 6.82
N ARG A 332 -27.95 27.33 6.23
CA ARG A 332 -29.04 27.61 5.27
C ARG A 332 -30.31 28.13 5.94
N VAL A 333 -30.50 27.92 7.25
CA VAL A 333 -31.70 28.37 7.98
C VAL A 333 -31.46 29.60 8.86
N LEU A 334 -30.22 30.11 8.91
CA LEU A 334 -29.84 31.20 9.82
C LEU A 334 -30.10 32.61 9.29
N ARG A 335 -30.50 32.79 8.03
CA ARG A 335 -30.72 34.13 7.42
C ARG A 335 -32.03 34.75 7.92
N GLY A 336 -32.20 36.07 7.85
CA GLY A 336 -33.51 36.70 8.05
C GLY A 336 -33.91 36.94 9.52
N ARG A 337 -32.93 37.24 10.39
CA ARG A 337 -33.16 37.57 11.82
C ARG A 337 -34.14 38.71 12.06
N LYS A 338 -34.20 39.70 11.14
CA LYS A 338 -35.17 40.80 11.19
C LYS A 338 -36.63 40.35 11.25
N TYR A 339 -36.93 39.15 10.73
CA TYR A 339 -38.28 38.59 10.70
C TYR A 339 -38.53 37.60 11.84
N SER A 340 -37.52 36.80 12.21
CA SER A 340 -37.59 35.85 13.32
C SER A 340 -36.21 35.62 13.93
N PRO A 341 -36.06 35.62 15.26
CA PRO A 341 -34.75 35.51 15.91
C PRO A 341 -34.15 34.09 15.84
N ASN A 342 -34.99 33.05 15.70
CA ASN A 342 -34.57 31.66 15.90
C ASN A 342 -34.78 30.81 14.63
N ALA A 343 -33.83 29.91 14.38
CA ALA A 343 -33.93 28.83 13.41
C ALA A 343 -33.99 27.48 14.15
N TRP A 344 -34.58 26.46 13.54
CA TRP A 344 -34.75 25.14 14.15
C TRP A 344 -33.95 24.07 13.41
N VAL A 345 -33.28 23.21 14.17
CA VAL A 345 -32.51 22.07 13.64
C VAL A 345 -33.00 20.80 14.36
N LEU A 346 -33.61 19.90 13.61
CA LEU A 346 -34.22 18.67 14.11
C LEU A 346 -33.39 17.48 13.70
N GLY A 347 -33.16 16.54 14.61
CA GLY A 347 -32.45 15.30 14.31
C GLY A 347 -32.61 14.23 15.39
N PRO A 348 -32.12 13.01 15.14
CA PRO A 348 -32.30 11.87 16.04
C PRO A 348 -31.48 11.98 17.33
N ASP A 349 -30.29 12.58 17.25
CA ASP A 349 -29.36 12.77 18.37
C ASP A 349 -29.09 14.26 18.60
N VAL A 350 -29.97 14.90 19.38
CA VAL A 350 -29.92 16.33 19.68
C VAL A 350 -28.66 16.73 20.45
N GLU A 351 -28.14 15.84 21.31
CA GLU A 351 -27.00 16.11 22.15
C GLU A 351 -25.71 16.10 21.32
N HIS A 352 -25.55 15.12 20.42
CA HIS A 352 -24.42 15.09 19.49
C HIS A 352 -24.41 16.29 18.55
N MET A 353 -25.56 16.67 17.97
CA MET A 353 -25.66 17.86 17.12
C MET A 353 -25.29 19.15 17.86
N ARG A 354 -25.74 19.29 19.12
CA ARG A 354 -25.42 20.45 19.94
C ARG A 354 -23.93 20.51 20.26
N GLN A 355 -23.32 19.36 20.59
CA GLN A 355 -21.89 19.26 20.85
C GLN A 355 -21.07 19.63 19.62
N ASP A 356 -21.40 19.05 18.45
CA ASP A 356 -20.73 19.36 17.18
C ASP A 356 -20.84 20.85 16.83
N TRP A 357 -22.02 21.45 17.06
CA TRP A 357 -22.24 22.88 16.86
C TRP A 357 -21.43 23.75 17.82
N THR A 358 -21.39 23.41 19.10
CA THR A 358 -20.60 24.14 20.10
C THR A 358 -19.11 24.04 19.80
N SER A 359 -18.59 22.84 19.51
CA SER A 359 -17.19 22.65 19.11
C SER A 359 -16.85 23.43 17.84
N PHE A 360 -17.79 23.53 16.88
CA PHE A 360 -17.62 24.39 15.72
C PHE A 360 -17.53 25.88 16.11
N LEU A 361 -18.43 26.38 16.96
CA LEU A 361 -18.40 27.80 17.37
C LEU A 361 -17.10 28.16 18.09
N ASP A 362 -16.63 27.28 18.99
CA ASP A 362 -15.35 27.45 19.68
C ASP A 362 -14.18 27.49 18.69
N PHE A 363 -14.19 26.57 17.71
CA PHE A 363 -13.22 26.56 16.62
C PHE A 363 -13.29 27.86 15.80
N ASP A 364 -14.46 28.25 15.31
CA ASP A 364 -14.66 29.41 14.43
C ASP A 364 -14.26 30.71 15.13
N LEU A 365 -14.57 30.87 16.42
CA LEU A 365 -14.12 32.01 17.24
C LEU A 365 -12.60 32.10 17.38
N ALA A 366 -11.93 30.96 17.53
CA ALA A 366 -10.48 30.89 17.69
C ALA A 366 -9.72 30.84 16.34
N ASN A 367 -10.43 30.61 15.23
CA ASN A 367 -9.83 30.29 13.96
C ASN A 367 -9.29 31.54 13.25
N ASP A 368 -7.97 31.59 13.14
CA ASP A 368 -7.29 32.43 12.16
C ASP A 368 -6.97 31.59 10.92
N ALA A 369 -7.62 31.91 9.79
CA ALA A 369 -7.42 31.21 8.52
C ALA A 369 -6.00 31.31 7.94
N SER A 370 -5.12 32.10 8.58
CA SER A 370 -3.69 32.23 8.24
C SER A 370 -2.75 31.41 9.15
N GLN A 371 -3.23 30.84 10.26
CA GLN A 371 -2.37 30.07 11.18
C GLN A 371 -1.97 28.71 10.58
N GLN A 372 -0.68 28.40 10.65
CA GLN A 372 -0.12 27.12 10.22
C GLN A 372 0.36 26.31 11.44
N VAL A 373 -0.27 25.16 11.68
CA VAL A 373 -0.03 24.38 12.91
C VAL A 373 1.39 23.81 12.98
N LEU A 374 1.94 23.33 11.86
CA LEU A 374 3.27 22.69 11.81
C LEU A 374 4.44 23.67 12.08
N PRO A 375 4.52 24.85 11.43
CA PRO A 375 5.52 25.86 11.78
C PRO A 375 5.43 26.31 13.23
N SER A 376 4.22 26.57 13.75
CA SER A 376 4.04 26.97 15.15
C SER A 376 4.46 25.88 16.16
N PHE A 377 4.40 24.61 15.77
CA PHE A 377 4.95 23.52 16.60
C PHE A 377 6.47 23.62 16.75
N LEU A 378 7.18 23.99 15.68
CA LEU A 378 8.64 24.18 15.73
C LEU A 378 9.02 25.36 16.62
N ASP A 379 8.29 26.48 16.51
CA ASP A 379 8.51 27.67 17.33
C ASP A 379 8.25 27.41 18.83
N ALA A 380 7.41 26.43 19.15
CA ALA A 380 7.11 26.03 20.52
C ALA A 380 8.18 25.12 21.14
N LEU A 381 9.12 24.59 20.35
CA LEU A 381 10.18 23.73 20.88
C LEU A 381 11.16 24.55 21.74
N PRO A 382 11.63 23.99 22.88
CA PRO A 382 12.62 24.67 23.71
C PRO A 382 13.94 24.86 22.95
N ASN A 383 14.53 26.06 23.07
CA ASN A 383 15.79 26.43 22.41
C ASN A 383 16.98 25.50 22.69
N ALA A 384 16.95 24.80 23.84
CA ALA A 384 17.92 23.77 24.17
C ALA A 384 17.23 22.68 25.01
N SER A 385 17.54 21.42 24.72
CA SER A 385 17.05 20.27 25.48
C SER A 385 18.15 19.24 25.68
N TYR A 386 18.14 18.57 26.83
CA TYR A 386 18.97 17.40 27.09
C TYR A 386 18.09 16.15 27.01
N ILE A 387 18.14 15.45 25.88
CA ILE A 387 17.29 14.28 25.60
C ILE A 387 18.15 13.19 24.96
N GLY A 388 17.97 11.96 25.41
CA GLY A 388 18.70 10.81 24.88
C GLY A 388 20.21 10.88 25.10
N GLY A 389 20.66 11.56 26.16
CA GLY A 389 22.08 11.68 26.51
C GLY A 389 22.86 12.76 25.75
N SER A 390 22.19 13.67 25.04
CA SER A 390 22.85 14.74 24.28
C SER A 390 22.11 16.07 24.40
N PHE A 391 22.85 17.17 24.37
CA PHE A 391 22.29 18.51 24.22
C PHE A 391 21.89 18.72 22.77
N ARG A 392 20.63 19.12 22.53
CA ARG A 392 20.04 19.32 21.22
C ARG A 392 19.41 20.70 21.14
N ARG A 393 19.50 21.32 19.96
CA ARG A 393 18.77 22.53 19.58
C ARG A 393 17.55 22.14 18.74
N PRO A 394 16.50 22.97 18.71
CA PRO A 394 15.37 22.75 17.83
C PRO A 394 15.80 22.81 16.37
N ILE A 395 15.17 21.97 15.54
CA ILE A 395 15.40 21.95 14.10
C ILE A 395 15.00 23.30 13.48
N GLY A 396 15.78 23.81 12.53
CA GLY A 396 15.55 25.11 11.89
C GLY A 396 16.26 26.30 12.52
N SER A 397 16.94 26.15 13.67
CA SER A 397 17.78 27.21 14.25
C SER A 397 19.00 27.54 13.40
N GLU A 398 19.52 26.54 12.68
CA GLU A 398 20.63 26.61 11.74
C GLU A 398 20.27 25.74 10.52
N PRO A 399 20.82 26.01 9.31
CA PRO A 399 20.62 25.14 8.15
C PRO A 399 21.10 23.72 8.46
N LEU A 400 20.31 22.71 8.06
CA LEU A 400 20.70 21.32 8.23
C LEU A 400 21.90 20.97 7.33
N GLU A 401 22.88 20.28 7.91
CA GLU A 401 24.03 19.76 7.19
C GLU A 401 23.97 18.22 7.09
N ALA A 402 24.82 17.65 6.23
CA ALA A 402 24.90 16.20 6.05
C ALA A 402 25.32 15.47 7.34
N ALA A 403 26.06 16.13 8.23
CA ALA A 403 26.50 15.59 9.52
C ALA A 403 25.35 15.44 10.53
N ASP A 404 24.27 16.22 10.38
CA ASP A 404 23.09 16.17 11.26
C ASP A 404 22.19 14.96 10.96
N LEU A 405 22.35 14.36 9.78
CA LEU A 405 21.49 13.28 9.29
C LEU A 405 22.08 11.91 9.62
N SER A 406 21.27 11.10 10.30
CA SER A 406 21.51 9.67 10.47
C SER A 406 20.52 8.89 9.63
N LEU A 407 20.98 8.21 8.58
CA LEU A 407 20.14 7.47 7.63
C LEU A 407 20.14 5.97 7.94
N PRO A 408 19.01 5.27 7.76
CA PRO A 408 18.99 3.81 7.81
C PRO A 408 19.77 3.24 6.61
N LYS A 409 20.41 2.08 6.78
CA LYS A 409 20.96 1.30 5.67
C LYS A 409 19.85 0.65 4.85
N ALA A 410 19.08 1.45 4.11
CA ALA A 410 17.99 0.99 3.28
C ALA A 410 17.90 1.85 2.01
N VAL A 411 17.58 1.20 0.90
CA VAL A 411 17.45 1.86 -0.39
C VAL A 411 16.56 1.04 -1.33
N THR A 412 15.83 1.73 -2.18
CA THR A 412 15.09 1.19 -3.34
C THR A 412 15.84 1.60 -4.59
N VAL A 413 16.15 0.65 -5.46
CA VAL A 413 16.94 0.90 -6.68
C VAL A 413 16.00 0.96 -7.87
N MET A 414 15.99 2.10 -8.55
CA MET A 414 15.20 2.32 -9.76
C MET A 414 16.09 2.77 -10.92
N LEU A 415 15.60 2.57 -12.14
CA LEU A 415 16.15 3.05 -13.38
C LEU A 415 15.27 4.19 -13.89
N ALA A 416 15.90 5.33 -14.19
CA ALA A 416 15.25 6.45 -14.83
C ALA A 416 15.02 6.18 -16.33
N PRO A 417 14.00 6.79 -16.96
CA PRO A 417 13.79 6.65 -18.39
C PRO A 417 14.91 7.31 -19.19
N ASP A 418 15.11 6.86 -20.43
CA ASP A 418 16.16 7.41 -21.30
C ASP A 418 15.84 8.84 -21.77
N GLY A 419 16.88 9.65 -22.01
CA GLY A 419 16.76 10.96 -22.65
C GLY A 419 16.24 12.11 -21.76
N VAL A 420 16.14 11.90 -20.45
CA VAL A 420 15.70 12.92 -19.48
C VAL A 420 16.85 13.44 -18.63
N ASP A 421 16.73 14.67 -18.13
CA ASP A 421 17.53 15.14 -17.00
C ASP A 421 17.00 14.49 -15.71
N VAL A 422 17.62 13.36 -15.37
CA VAL A 422 17.22 12.51 -14.24
C VAL A 422 17.21 13.29 -12.92
N GLU A 423 18.19 14.17 -12.69
CA GLU A 423 18.27 14.94 -11.45
C GLU A 423 17.13 15.96 -11.35
N THR A 424 16.98 16.80 -12.37
CA THR A 424 15.93 17.83 -12.37
C THR A 424 14.54 17.19 -12.26
N MET A 425 14.28 16.12 -13.01
CA MET A 425 13.00 15.43 -13.00
C MET A 425 12.72 14.72 -11.67
N THR A 426 13.67 13.94 -11.14
CA THR A 426 13.47 13.22 -9.87
C THR A 426 13.21 14.18 -8.71
N LEU A 427 14.00 15.25 -8.62
CA LEU A 427 13.85 16.25 -7.55
C LEU A 427 12.50 16.98 -7.64
N ALA A 428 12.02 17.28 -8.86
CA ALA A 428 10.70 17.87 -9.06
C ALA A 428 9.57 16.92 -8.60
N LEU A 429 9.65 15.64 -8.97
CA LEU A 429 8.64 14.63 -8.58
C LEU A 429 8.62 14.38 -7.07
N ILE A 430 9.77 14.39 -6.40
CA ILE A 430 9.81 14.27 -4.93
C ILE A 430 9.14 15.48 -4.27
N ARG A 431 9.40 16.70 -4.76
CA ARG A 431 8.75 17.90 -4.23
C ARG A 431 7.24 17.85 -4.44
N GLU A 432 6.80 17.49 -5.63
CA GLU A 432 5.38 17.32 -5.95
C GLU A 432 4.72 16.28 -5.03
N ALA A 433 5.35 15.10 -4.84
CA ALA A 433 4.83 14.05 -3.97
C ALA A 433 4.75 14.47 -2.49
N LEU A 434 5.73 15.23 -1.98
CA LEU A 434 5.72 15.77 -0.62
C LEU A 434 4.62 16.82 -0.43
N GLU A 435 4.45 17.70 -1.41
CA GLU A 435 3.35 18.66 -1.42
C GLU A 435 1.99 17.95 -1.47
N GLU A 436 1.89 16.87 -2.27
CA GLU A 436 0.66 16.11 -2.42
C GLU A 436 0.22 15.36 -1.17
N GLN A 437 1.17 14.94 -0.34
CA GLN A 437 0.94 14.22 0.92
C GLN A 437 1.03 15.15 2.14
N ASP A 438 0.81 16.45 1.95
CA ASP A 438 0.79 17.47 3.02
C ASP A 438 2.07 17.53 3.87
N CYS A 439 3.20 17.06 3.36
CA CYS A 439 4.50 17.06 4.07
C CYS A 439 5.22 18.42 3.96
N PHE A 440 5.48 19.08 5.09
CA PHE A 440 6.12 20.40 5.17
C PHE A 440 7.65 20.24 5.19
N LEU A 441 8.36 20.89 4.28
CA LEU A 441 9.84 20.90 4.29
C LEU A 441 10.35 21.71 5.47
N VAL A 442 11.19 21.10 6.30
CA VAL A 442 11.72 21.75 7.52
C VAL A 442 12.90 22.68 7.22
N SER A 443 13.63 22.37 6.15
CA SER A 443 14.77 23.15 5.67
C SER A 443 14.88 23.05 4.14
N GLU A 444 15.77 23.84 3.56
CA GLU A 444 16.26 23.55 2.22
C GLU A 444 16.85 22.14 2.14
N PRO A 445 16.73 21.43 0.99
CA PRO A 445 17.26 20.09 0.85
C PRO A 445 18.78 20.05 1.03
N VAL A 446 19.25 19.11 1.85
CA VAL A 446 20.68 18.90 2.09
C VAL A 446 21.27 18.23 0.85
N ARG A 447 22.22 18.90 0.19
CA ARG A 447 22.90 18.38 -1.01
C ARG A 447 24.35 18.07 -0.73
N VAL A 448 24.82 16.94 -1.24
CA VAL A 448 26.24 16.56 -1.21
C VAL A 448 26.66 16.19 -2.62
N GLN A 449 27.75 16.80 -3.10
CA GLN A 449 28.38 16.48 -4.38
C GLN A 449 29.79 15.92 -4.12
N GLY A 450 30.05 14.72 -4.63
CA GLY A 450 31.39 14.17 -4.93
C GLY A 450 32.53 14.35 -3.91
N ALA A 451 32.68 13.38 -2.99
CA ALA A 451 34.00 13.07 -2.42
C ALA A 451 34.27 11.55 -2.37
N ASP A 452 33.32 10.72 -1.92
CA ASP A 452 33.56 9.26 -1.78
C ASP A 452 32.74 8.37 -2.74
N PHE A 453 31.71 8.92 -3.39
CA PHE A 453 30.93 8.25 -4.43
C PHE A 453 31.00 9.09 -5.73
N GLU A 454 32.13 9.01 -6.43
CA GLU A 454 32.43 9.85 -7.60
C GLU A 454 31.34 9.77 -8.68
N GLY A 455 30.99 10.94 -9.24
CA GLY A 455 29.98 11.04 -10.31
C GLY A 455 28.54 10.85 -9.85
N SER A 456 28.26 10.95 -8.55
CA SER A 456 26.91 10.90 -7.98
C SER A 456 26.46 12.23 -7.39
N SER A 457 25.15 12.47 -7.40
CA SER A 457 24.51 13.56 -6.64
C SER A 457 23.61 12.98 -5.55
N PHE A 458 23.76 13.48 -4.32
CA PHE A 458 22.93 13.13 -3.18
C PHE A 458 22.08 14.32 -2.76
N THR A 459 20.78 14.11 -2.55
CA THR A 459 19.88 15.11 -1.98
C THR A 459 18.98 14.47 -0.92
N ALA A 460 18.86 15.12 0.24
CA ALA A 460 17.93 14.74 1.31
C ALA A 460 16.89 15.83 1.57
N PHE A 461 15.62 15.46 1.52
CA PHE A 461 14.46 16.26 1.89
C PHE A 461 14.02 15.89 3.30
N VAL A 462 14.22 16.79 4.26
CA VAL A 462 13.71 16.63 5.62
C VAL A 462 12.36 17.30 5.71
N HIS A 463 11.34 16.53 6.10
CA HIS A 463 9.95 16.97 6.06
C HIS A 463 9.18 16.53 7.30
N MET A 464 8.08 17.22 7.58
CA MET A 464 7.17 16.94 8.68
C MET A 464 5.76 16.70 8.18
N SER A 465 5.08 15.73 8.77
CA SER A 465 3.64 15.52 8.58
C SER A 465 2.95 15.54 9.93
N ALA A 466 1.67 15.91 9.95
CA ALA A 466 0.84 15.85 11.15
C ALA A 466 -0.44 15.07 10.84
N HIS A 467 -0.75 14.08 11.67
CA HIS A 467 -2.00 13.35 11.57
C HIS A 467 -2.72 13.31 12.93
N PRO A 468 -4.06 13.26 12.94
CA PRO A 468 -4.80 13.08 14.18
C PRO A 468 -4.46 11.75 14.85
N SER A 469 -4.42 11.74 16.18
CA SER A 469 -4.22 10.52 16.96
C SER A 469 -5.32 9.48 16.67
N PRO A 470 -4.96 8.23 16.33
CA PRO A 470 -5.94 7.17 16.09
C PRO A 470 -6.69 6.74 17.35
N PHE A 471 -6.20 7.16 18.53
CA PHE A 471 -6.78 6.79 19.83
C PHE A 471 -7.83 7.78 20.34
N LEU A 472 -7.88 9.00 19.78
CA LEU A 472 -8.72 10.08 20.27
C LEU A 472 -9.83 10.40 19.28
N ARG A 473 -11.07 10.10 19.67
CA ARG A 473 -12.25 10.36 18.83
C ARG A 473 -12.73 11.81 18.90
N ARG A 474 -12.49 12.51 20.01
CA ARG A 474 -13.07 13.83 20.31
C ARG A 474 -12.06 14.93 20.56
N GLN A 475 -10.87 14.58 21.03
CA GLN A 475 -9.83 15.55 21.35
C GLN A 475 -8.81 15.55 20.23
N LEU A 476 -8.36 16.74 19.84
CA LEU A 476 -7.27 16.88 18.88
C LEU A 476 -5.94 16.65 19.60
N PHE A 477 -5.27 15.57 19.23
CA PHE A 477 -3.84 15.39 19.49
C PHE A 477 -3.19 15.10 18.15
N LEU A 478 -2.23 15.93 17.77
CA LEU A 478 -1.50 15.79 16.52
C LEU A 478 -0.25 14.95 16.75
N ASN A 479 -0.18 13.82 16.07
CA ASN A 479 1.06 13.07 15.92
C ASN A 479 1.87 13.77 14.83
N VAL A 480 2.90 14.50 15.24
CA VAL A 480 3.84 15.13 14.33
C VAL A 480 5.00 14.16 14.07
N GLU A 481 5.15 13.74 12.82
CA GLU A 481 6.23 12.84 12.40
C GLU A 481 7.26 13.56 11.56
N LEU A 482 8.54 13.33 11.87
CA LEU A 482 9.67 13.77 11.06
C LEU A 482 10.07 12.67 10.08
N GLY A 483 9.94 12.95 8.80
CA GLY A 483 10.36 12.09 7.70
C GLY A 483 11.62 12.58 7.01
N VAL A 484 12.33 11.67 6.35
CA VAL A 484 13.46 11.99 5.47
C VAL A 484 13.28 11.21 4.18
N THR A 485 13.29 11.93 3.06
CA THR A 485 13.35 11.35 1.71
C THR A 485 14.69 11.65 1.10
N THR A 486 15.51 10.63 0.85
CA THR A 486 16.82 10.77 0.21
C THR A 486 16.81 10.18 -1.18
N VAL A 487 17.54 10.85 -2.08
CA VAL A 487 17.82 10.37 -3.43
C VAL A 487 19.32 10.47 -3.70
N THR A 488 19.90 9.39 -4.22
CA THR A 488 21.24 9.39 -4.81
C THR A 488 21.12 9.01 -6.27
N ILE A 489 21.71 9.78 -7.17
CA ILE A 489 21.65 9.55 -8.62
C ILE A 489 23.04 9.20 -9.13
N ARG A 490 23.15 8.13 -9.92
CA ARG A 490 24.40 7.74 -10.59
C ARG A 490 24.08 7.17 -11.98
N GLY A 491 24.41 7.93 -13.02
CA GLY A 491 24.00 7.58 -14.39
C GLY A 491 22.47 7.52 -14.49
N THR A 492 21.94 6.38 -14.95
CA THR A 492 20.48 6.13 -15.01
C THR A 492 19.91 5.49 -13.74
N ARG A 493 20.77 5.05 -12.79
CA ARG A 493 20.32 4.46 -11.53
C ARG A 493 19.99 5.54 -10.50
N VAL A 494 18.84 5.37 -9.86
CA VAL A 494 18.30 6.24 -8.82
C VAL A 494 18.05 5.42 -7.56
N TYR A 495 18.74 5.80 -6.49
CA TYR A 495 18.71 5.17 -5.18
C TYR A 495 17.82 5.97 -4.25
N LEU A 496 16.69 5.41 -3.84
CA LEU A 496 15.65 6.12 -3.10
C LEU A 496 15.43 5.52 -1.73
N GLN A 497 15.36 6.38 -0.73
CA GLN A 497 14.87 6.01 0.59
C GLN A 497 13.88 7.07 1.02
N SER A 498 12.60 6.73 1.01
CA SER A 498 11.53 7.69 1.30
C SER A 498 10.64 7.19 2.43
N SER A 499 10.19 8.13 3.25
CA SER A 499 9.12 7.92 4.22
C SER A 499 7.74 8.27 3.66
N VAL A 500 7.67 8.76 2.41
CA VAL A 500 6.44 9.06 1.70
C VAL A 500 6.35 8.24 0.42
N ARG A 501 5.16 8.14 -0.14
CA ARG A 501 4.99 7.47 -1.43
C ARG A 501 5.51 8.38 -2.56
N LEU A 502 6.19 7.80 -3.56
CA LEU A 502 6.67 8.53 -4.73
C LEU A 502 6.10 7.87 -6.00
N PRO A 503 5.29 8.57 -6.81
CA PRO A 503 4.65 8.01 -8.03
C PRO A 503 5.61 8.01 -9.23
N LEU A 504 6.84 7.51 -9.05
CA LEU A 504 7.87 7.58 -10.09
C LEU A 504 7.57 6.66 -11.29
N GLU A 505 6.91 5.52 -11.07
CA GLU A 505 6.55 4.60 -12.16
C GLU A 505 5.64 5.26 -13.21
N ASP A 506 4.76 6.17 -12.77
CA ASP A 506 3.85 6.90 -13.65
C ASP A 506 4.60 7.88 -14.58
N GLN A 507 5.89 8.12 -14.30
CA GLN A 507 6.81 8.96 -15.07
C GLN A 507 7.87 8.12 -15.81
N GLY A 508 7.66 6.80 -15.93
CA GLY A 508 8.52 5.89 -16.68
C GLY A 508 9.72 5.34 -15.92
N TYR A 509 9.86 5.61 -14.62
CA TYR A 509 10.88 4.93 -13.81
C TYR A 509 10.51 3.45 -13.62
N ARG A 510 11.51 2.58 -13.58
CA ARG A 510 11.32 1.14 -13.38
C ARG A 510 12.16 0.66 -12.22
N TYR A 511 11.72 -0.38 -11.51
CA TYR A 511 12.59 -1.03 -10.54
C TYR A 511 13.78 -1.70 -11.25
N GLU A 512 14.95 -1.74 -10.58
CA GLU A 512 16.13 -2.41 -11.12
C GLU A 512 15.85 -3.91 -11.35
N HIS A 513 16.45 -4.46 -12.41
CA HIS A 513 16.20 -5.82 -12.83
C HIS A 513 16.65 -6.81 -11.74
N ILE A 514 15.80 -7.78 -11.44
CA ILE A 514 16.06 -8.82 -10.44
C ILE A 514 17.36 -9.59 -10.66
N GLY A 515 17.73 -9.86 -11.91
CA GLY A 515 19.01 -10.50 -12.25
C GLY A 515 20.19 -9.72 -11.67
N GLN A 516 20.12 -8.37 -11.71
CA GLN A 516 21.10 -7.51 -11.05
C GLN A 516 20.92 -7.52 -9.53
N MET A 517 19.69 -7.49 -9.03
CA MET A 517 19.42 -7.55 -7.59
C MET A 517 19.93 -8.84 -6.92
N LYS A 518 19.96 -9.98 -7.63
CA LYS A 518 20.56 -11.24 -7.14
C LYS A 518 22.07 -11.11 -6.89
N LEU A 519 22.75 -10.21 -7.60
CA LEU A 519 24.18 -9.92 -7.44
C LEU A 519 24.49 -9.03 -6.23
N ALA A 520 23.48 -8.52 -5.54
CA ALA A 520 23.67 -7.78 -4.28
C ALA A 520 24.34 -8.62 -3.17
N PHE A 521 24.49 -9.92 -3.36
CA PHE A 521 25.28 -10.81 -2.51
C PHE A 521 26.56 -11.24 -3.25
N PRO A 522 27.75 -10.75 -2.87
CA PRO A 522 28.98 -11.16 -3.54
C PRO A 522 29.27 -12.66 -3.30
N GLY A 523 29.61 -13.41 -4.36
CA GLY A 523 29.97 -14.84 -4.31
C GLY A 523 28.76 -15.80 -4.27
N GLN A 524 28.94 -17.00 -3.72
CA GLN A 524 27.88 -18.02 -3.62
C GLN A 524 26.83 -17.72 -2.51
N GLY A 525 27.04 -16.68 -1.69
CA GLY A 525 26.11 -16.17 -0.68
C GLY A 525 25.75 -17.17 0.43
N ASN A 526 25.99 -16.82 1.71
CA ASN A 526 25.37 -17.58 2.80
C ASN A 526 23.94 -17.07 3.03
N PHE A 527 22.96 -17.68 2.37
CA PHE A 527 21.55 -17.32 2.47
C PHE A 527 20.92 -17.95 3.71
N GLN A 528 20.28 -17.13 4.53
CA GLN A 528 19.71 -17.52 5.82
C GLN A 528 18.19 -17.57 5.82
N GLN A 529 17.55 -16.72 5.01
CA GLN A 529 16.09 -16.67 4.91
C GLN A 529 15.67 -16.37 3.48
N VAL A 530 14.58 -16.98 3.03
CA VAL A 530 13.95 -16.70 1.74
C VAL A 530 12.44 -16.71 1.92
N THR A 531 11.78 -15.74 1.29
CA THR A 531 10.32 -15.72 1.13
C THR A 531 10.03 -16.00 -0.33
N LEU A 532 9.16 -16.96 -0.58
CA LEU A 532 8.80 -17.45 -1.91
C LEU A 532 7.35 -17.12 -2.18
N ALA A 533 7.06 -16.56 -3.35
CA ALA A 533 5.72 -16.39 -3.87
C ALA A 533 5.38 -17.56 -4.81
N ASN A 534 4.23 -18.18 -4.62
CA ASN A 534 3.78 -19.28 -5.46
C ASN A 534 3.12 -18.74 -6.73
N THR A 535 3.48 -19.32 -7.86
CA THR A 535 2.92 -18.96 -9.17
C THR A 535 1.63 -19.73 -9.48
N ASP A 536 1.31 -20.76 -8.71
CA ASP A 536 0.07 -21.52 -8.87
C ASP A 536 -1.17 -20.65 -8.61
N MET A 537 -2.06 -20.59 -9.60
CA MET A 537 -3.28 -19.79 -9.61
C MET A 537 -4.47 -20.48 -8.94
N SER A 538 -4.33 -21.74 -8.49
CA SER A 538 -5.38 -22.49 -7.80
C SER A 538 -5.68 -21.90 -6.42
N VAL A 539 -6.95 -21.69 -6.09
CA VAL A 539 -7.41 -21.16 -4.77
C VAL A 539 -7.03 -22.04 -3.58
N THR A 540 -6.64 -23.30 -3.80
CA THR A 540 -6.18 -24.21 -2.72
C THR A 540 -4.67 -24.23 -2.56
N ALA A 541 -3.93 -23.49 -3.39
CA ALA A 541 -2.47 -23.50 -3.36
C ALA A 541 -1.92 -22.62 -2.22
N GLU A 542 -0.79 -23.05 -1.65
CA GLU A 542 -0.02 -22.22 -0.71
C GLU A 542 0.46 -20.95 -1.42
N ARG A 543 0.05 -19.75 -0.96
CA ARG A 543 0.39 -18.47 -1.61
C ARG A 543 1.84 -18.07 -1.41
N THR A 544 2.32 -18.20 -0.18
CA THR A 544 3.67 -17.79 0.20
C THR A 544 4.31 -18.82 1.11
N ARG A 545 5.63 -18.98 0.98
CA ARG A 545 6.43 -19.85 1.86
C ARG A 545 7.66 -19.10 2.34
N THR A 546 7.85 -19.02 3.66
CA THR A 546 9.07 -18.47 4.25
C THR A 546 9.89 -19.59 4.86
N GLN A 547 11.16 -19.68 4.47
CA GLN A 547 12.12 -20.64 5.02
C GLN A 547 13.29 -19.91 5.66
N ALA A 548 13.76 -20.39 6.80
CA ALA A 548 14.94 -19.85 7.47
C ALA A 548 15.83 -20.98 8.00
N ALA A 549 17.15 -20.85 7.84
CA ALA A 549 18.16 -21.77 8.33
C ALA A 549 19.50 -21.05 8.54
N ALA A 550 20.46 -21.73 9.17
CA ALA A 550 21.84 -21.23 9.23
C ALA A 550 22.46 -21.06 7.82
N SER A 551 22.08 -21.95 6.89
CA SER A 551 22.35 -21.85 5.46
C SER A 551 21.27 -22.60 4.68
N LEU A 552 20.55 -21.92 3.80
CA LEU A 552 19.51 -22.50 2.94
C LEU A 552 20.10 -23.36 1.82
N SER A 553 21.35 -23.12 1.43
CA SER A 553 22.06 -23.93 0.42
C SER A 553 22.25 -25.38 0.85
N LEU A 554 22.12 -25.68 2.15
CA LEU A 554 22.19 -27.03 2.72
C LEU A 554 20.84 -27.75 2.78
N LEU A 555 19.73 -27.03 2.55
CA LEU A 555 18.39 -27.62 2.57
C LEU A 555 18.04 -28.21 1.21
N ALA A 556 17.39 -29.36 1.21
CA ALA A 556 16.86 -29.99 0.02
C ALA A 556 15.89 -29.04 -0.73
N PRO A 557 15.96 -28.94 -2.07
CA PRO A 557 14.87 -28.39 -2.87
C PRO A 557 13.63 -29.25 -2.73
N ASP A 558 12.50 -28.63 -2.40
CA ASP A 558 11.20 -29.27 -2.47
C ASP A 558 10.70 -29.24 -3.92
N LEU A 559 9.86 -30.20 -4.33
CA LEU A 559 9.33 -30.24 -5.70
C LEU A 559 8.53 -28.99 -6.04
N GLY A 560 7.81 -28.45 -5.05
CA GLY A 560 7.09 -27.20 -5.20
C GLY A 560 7.99 -25.95 -5.33
N ASP A 561 9.28 -26.03 -4.99
CA ASP A 561 10.17 -24.86 -5.05
C ASP A 561 10.34 -24.38 -6.51
N TYR A 562 10.29 -25.28 -7.51
CA TYR A 562 10.41 -24.93 -8.93
C TYR A 562 9.23 -24.13 -9.47
N MET A 563 8.08 -24.17 -8.80
CA MET A 563 6.88 -23.37 -9.10
C MET A 563 6.87 -22.04 -8.36
N LYS A 564 7.86 -21.78 -7.49
CA LYS A 564 7.87 -20.62 -6.61
C LYS A 564 8.99 -19.67 -6.98
N ALA A 565 8.71 -18.38 -6.95
CA ALA A 565 9.68 -17.34 -7.25
C ALA A 565 10.10 -16.61 -5.95
N PRO A 566 11.40 -16.35 -5.71
CA PRO A 566 11.83 -15.62 -4.51
C PRO A 566 11.31 -14.19 -4.52
N SER A 567 10.49 -13.80 -3.55
CA SER A 567 10.06 -12.39 -3.39
C SER A 567 11.09 -11.60 -2.57
N THR A 568 11.66 -12.23 -1.53
CA THR A 568 12.68 -11.62 -0.69
C THR A 568 13.72 -12.63 -0.25
N ILE A 569 14.95 -12.19 0.01
CA ILE A 569 16.03 -13.02 0.54
C ILE A 569 16.86 -12.26 1.57
N VAL A 570 17.33 -12.98 2.58
CA VAL A 570 18.30 -12.48 3.57
C VAL A 570 19.53 -13.37 3.52
N GLY A 571 20.69 -12.76 3.33
CA GLY A 571 21.97 -13.44 3.31
C GLY A 571 23.07 -12.62 3.98
N MET A 572 24.16 -13.28 4.34
CA MET A 572 25.34 -12.59 4.86
C MET A 572 26.10 -11.92 3.72
N ALA A 573 26.30 -10.61 3.83
CA ALA A 573 27.14 -9.82 2.93
C ALA A 573 28.33 -9.23 3.70
N GLU A 574 29.46 -9.07 3.02
CA GLU A 574 30.56 -8.29 3.57
C GLU A 574 30.21 -6.80 3.49
N SER A 575 30.30 -6.14 4.64
CA SER A 575 30.23 -4.69 4.78
C SER A 575 31.62 -4.23 5.15
N VAL A 576 32.24 -3.45 4.27
CA VAL A 576 33.51 -2.76 4.54
C VAL A 576 33.19 -1.38 5.08
N ASP A 577 33.76 -1.01 6.22
CA ASP A 577 33.65 0.36 6.74
C ASP A 577 34.72 1.29 6.12
N ILE A 578 34.63 2.58 6.42
CA ILE A 578 35.56 3.61 5.93
C ILE A 578 37.01 3.42 6.40
N TYR A 579 37.27 2.56 7.39
CA TYR A 579 38.61 2.22 7.87
C TYR A 579 39.15 0.94 7.21
N GLY A 580 38.41 0.35 6.26
CA GLY A 580 38.76 -0.89 5.60
C GLY A 580 38.48 -2.13 6.45
N SER A 581 37.75 -2.01 7.57
CA SER A 581 37.39 -3.15 8.42
C SER A 581 36.18 -3.87 7.81
N SER A 582 36.34 -5.17 7.55
CA SER A 582 35.26 -6.00 6.99
C SER A 582 34.46 -6.63 8.14
N SER A 583 33.14 -6.46 8.09
CA SER A 583 32.20 -7.13 8.98
C SER A 583 31.16 -7.88 8.14
N LYS A 584 30.75 -9.06 8.60
CA LYS A 584 29.63 -9.78 7.97
C LYS A 584 28.34 -9.28 8.59
N GLN A 585 27.45 -8.73 7.77
CA GLN A 585 26.12 -8.30 8.19
C GLN A 585 25.04 -8.96 7.34
N SER A 586 23.88 -9.19 7.95
CA SER A 586 22.71 -9.68 7.23
C SER A 586 22.18 -8.58 6.31
N ARG A 587 22.16 -8.86 5.01
CA ARG A 587 21.58 -8.03 3.96
C ARG A 587 20.27 -8.65 3.51
N TYR A 588 19.21 -7.86 3.56
CA TYR A 588 17.90 -8.15 2.99
C TYR A 588 17.83 -7.58 1.58
N VAL A 589 17.31 -8.37 0.65
CA VAL A 589 16.99 -7.94 -0.72
C VAL A 589 15.55 -8.34 -1.03
N GLY A 590 14.72 -7.36 -1.39
CA GLY A 590 13.37 -7.56 -1.90
C GLY A 590 13.36 -7.35 -3.41
N PHE A 591 12.85 -8.32 -4.15
CA PHE A 591 12.95 -8.35 -5.60
C PHE A 591 11.85 -7.54 -6.29
N GLY A 592 10.59 -7.63 -5.83
CA GLY A 592 9.47 -6.91 -6.47
C GLY A 592 9.63 -5.38 -6.50
N LYS A 593 10.16 -4.77 -5.43
CA LYS A 593 10.44 -3.33 -5.36
C LYS A 593 11.93 -3.00 -5.35
N ALA A 594 12.80 -3.89 -5.85
CA ALA A 594 14.26 -3.72 -5.91
C ALA A 594 14.88 -3.06 -4.66
N ARG A 595 14.55 -3.59 -3.47
CA ARG A 595 14.91 -2.98 -2.19
C ARG A 595 16.09 -3.68 -1.55
N VAL A 596 17.09 -2.94 -1.09
CA VAL A 596 18.22 -3.45 -0.28
C VAL A 596 18.14 -2.85 1.12
N ARG A 597 18.31 -3.68 2.16
CA ARG A 597 18.33 -3.23 3.55
C ARG A 597 19.34 -4.00 4.39
N GLU A 598 20.00 -3.31 5.32
CA GLU A 598 20.84 -3.88 6.37
C GLU A 598 20.46 -3.29 7.74
N SER A 599 20.98 -3.87 8.82
CA SER A 599 20.76 -3.37 10.17
C SER A 599 21.57 -2.10 10.47
N GLY A 600 20.97 -1.16 11.20
CA GLY A 600 21.64 0.02 11.74
C GLY A 600 21.35 1.32 10.98
N ARG A 601 21.93 2.40 11.51
CA ARG A 601 21.91 3.74 10.91
C ARG A 601 23.32 4.30 10.86
N MET A 602 23.56 5.29 10.00
CA MET A 602 24.87 5.85 9.74
C MET A 602 24.78 7.30 9.27
N THR A 603 25.90 8.02 9.31
CA THR A 603 26.02 9.37 8.74
C THR A 603 25.89 9.31 7.22
N VAL A 604 25.61 10.45 6.58
CA VAL A 604 25.48 10.54 5.11
C VAL A 604 26.74 10.06 4.39
N GLU A 605 27.93 10.46 4.85
CA GLU A 605 29.23 10.01 4.30
C GLU A 605 29.35 8.48 4.28
N ARG A 606 29.07 7.84 5.41
CA ARG A 606 29.06 6.37 5.54
C ARG A 606 27.97 5.72 4.70
N TYR A 607 26.82 6.39 4.55
CA TYR A 607 25.73 5.92 3.69
C TYR A 607 26.11 5.91 2.21
N LEU A 608 26.80 6.94 1.73
CA LEU A 608 27.31 6.96 0.36
C LEU A 608 28.38 5.90 0.13
N SER A 609 29.27 5.69 1.10
CA SER A 609 30.25 4.59 1.05
C SER A 609 29.59 3.21 1.00
N TRP A 610 28.57 2.98 1.83
CA TRP A 610 27.79 1.74 1.82
C TRP A 610 27.03 1.55 0.49
N LEU A 611 26.41 2.61 -0.05
CA LEU A 611 25.77 2.59 -1.36
C LEU A 611 26.76 2.26 -2.47
N ALA A 612 28.01 2.73 -2.38
CA ALA A 612 29.04 2.39 -3.36
C ALA A 612 29.36 0.89 -3.39
N VAL A 613 29.38 0.24 -2.23
CA VAL A 613 29.53 -1.23 -2.14
C VAL A 613 28.33 -1.95 -2.74
N VAL A 614 27.11 -1.46 -2.48
CA VAL A 614 25.88 -2.03 -3.06
C VAL A 614 25.87 -1.89 -4.58
N ASP A 615 26.12 -0.69 -5.10
CA ASP A 615 26.18 -0.43 -6.54
C ASP A 615 27.30 -1.22 -7.24
N GLY A 616 28.48 -1.34 -6.61
CA GLY A 616 29.56 -2.17 -7.12
C GLY A 616 29.16 -3.65 -7.26
N ALA A 617 28.37 -4.18 -6.31
CA ALA A 617 27.83 -5.53 -6.40
C ALA A 617 26.79 -5.67 -7.53
N LEU A 618 25.86 -4.71 -7.64
CA LEU A 618 24.82 -4.64 -8.69
C LEU A 618 25.38 -4.35 -10.10
N SER A 619 26.63 -3.90 -10.20
CA SER A 619 27.33 -3.64 -11.46
C SER A 619 28.29 -4.77 -11.85
N SER A 620 28.44 -5.77 -10.98
CA SER A 620 29.36 -6.88 -11.25
C SER A 620 28.84 -7.75 -12.40
N HIS A 621 29.73 -8.28 -13.22
CA HIS A 621 29.38 -9.25 -14.28
C HIS A 621 29.47 -10.70 -13.76
N SER A 622 29.24 -10.89 -12.46
CA SER A 622 29.34 -12.20 -11.82
C SER A 622 28.19 -13.09 -12.27
N ALA A 623 28.42 -14.40 -12.34
CA ALA A 623 27.35 -15.36 -12.58
C ALA A 623 26.33 -15.34 -11.42
N GLU A 624 25.06 -15.58 -11.74
CA GLU A 624 23.99 -15.72 -10.75
C GLU A 624 24.36 -16.81 -9.71
N PRO A 625 24.14 -16.59 -8.40
CA PRO A 625 24.38 -17.62 -7.40
C PRO A 625 23.56 -18.88 -7.71
N ALA A 626 24.23 -20.04 -7.74
CA ALA A 626 23.61 -21.33 -8.08
C ALA A 626 22.41 -21.68 -7.17
N PHE A 627 22.36 -21.10 -5.96
CA PHE A 627 21.23 -21.20 -5.04
C PHE A 627 19.87 -20.88 -5.69
N PHE A 628 19.80 -19.85 -6.54
CA PHE A 628 18.53 -19.44 -7.16
C PHE A 628 18.05 -20.41 -8.24
N SER A 629 18.90 -21.34 -8.68
CA SER A 629 18.55 -22.33 -9.72
C SER A 629 17.48 -23.35 -9.30
N ARG A 630 17.17 -23.43 -8.00
CA ARG A 630 16.11 -24.30 -7.46
C ARG A 630 14.69 -23.71 -7.53
N TYR A 631 14.56 -22.45 -7.96
CA TYR A 631 13.29 -21.73 -7.99
C TYR A 631 12.81 -21.48 -9.42
N ALA A 632 11.58 -20.98 -9.56
CA ALA A 632 11.01 -20.59 -10.85
C ALA A 632 11.96 -19.69 -11.65
N GLN A 633 12.01 -19.91 -12.96
CA GLN A 633 12.86 -19.16 -13.87
C GLN A 633 12.16 -17.87 -14.27
N GLU A 634 12.91 -16.79 -14.32
CA GLU A 634 12.43 -15.52 -14.88
C GLU A 634 12.58 -15.50 -16.38
N VAL A 635 11.56 -14.95 -17.06
CA VAL A 635 11.51 -14.81 -18.51
C VAL A 635 11.11 -13.39 -18.87
N GLU A 636 11.46 -12.98 -20.08
CA GLU A 636 10.90 -11.75 -20.65
C GLU A 636 9.58 -12.07 -21.36
N CYS A 637 8.60 -11.16 -21.23
CA CYS A 637 7.37 -11.20 -22.01
C CYS A 637 7.19 -9.83 -22.66
N ALA A 638 7.23 -9.79 -23.99
CA ALA A 638 7.29 -8.54 -24.72
C ALA A 638 5.90 -7.94 -24.96
N ASP A 639 4.88 -8.77 -25.14
CA ASP A 639 3.48 -8.36 -25.35
C ASP A 639 2.52 -9.34 -24.65
N PRO A 640 2.31 -9.19 -23.33
CA PRO A 640 1.54 -10.14 -22.53
C PRO A 640 0.03 -10.06 -22.81
N ASP A 641 -0.56 -11.18 -23.18
CA ASP A 641 -2.01 -11.39 -23.22
C ASP A 641 -2.48 -12.08 -21.94
N ALA A 642 -3.31 -11.41 -21.14
CA ALA A 642 -3.85 -12.00 -19.92
C ALA A 642 -4.88 -13.09 -20.26
N ARG A 643 -4.69 -14.29 -19.71
CA ARG A 643 -5.62 -15.44 -19.82
C ARG A 643 -6.45 -15.62 -18.56
N ASN A 644 -5.81 -15.53 -17.40
CA ASN A 644 -6.46 -15.67 -16.10
C ASN A 644 -5.86 -14.68 -15.10
N VAL A 645 -6.67 -14.21 -14.16
CA VAL A 645 -6.21 -13.37 -13.06
C VAL A 645 -6.66 -13.96 -11.73
N LEU A 646 -5.73 -14.02 -10.76
CA LEU A 646 -5.99 -14.41 -9.39
C LEU A 646 -6.02 -13.16 -8.54
N ILE A 647 -7.18 -12.87 -7.96
CA ILE A 647 -7.36 -11.79 -7.00
C ILE A 647 -7.28 -12.38 -5.60
N SER A 648 -6.17 -12.16 -4.90
CA SER A 648 -5.93 -12.56 -3.52
C SER A 648 -5.45 -11.36 -2.74
N LEU A 649 -6.37 -10.72 -2.00
CA LEU A 649 -6.14 -9.46 -1.30
C LEU A 649 -6.14 -9.67 0.21
N ASP A 650 -5.30 -8.91 0.90
CA ASP A 650 -5.28 -8.90 2.35
C ASP A 650 -6.62 -8.34 2.88
N PRO A 651 -7.29 -9.04 3.83
CA PRO A 651 -8.48 -8.52 4.50
C PRO A 651 -8.31 -7.12 5.09
N GLU A 652 -7.12 -6.76 5.56
CA GLU A 652 -6.82 -5.44 6.10
C GLU A 652 -6.95 -4.36 5.02
N VAL A 653 -6.42 -4.61 3.81
CA VAL A 653 -6.55 -3.69 2.66
C VAL A 653 -8.02 -3.52 2.30
N MET A 654 -8.78 -4.60 2.22
CA MET A 654 -10.21 -4.54 1.89
C MET A 654 -11.02 -3.80 2.97
N SER A 655 -10.68 -3.97 4.25
CA SER A 655 -11.38 -3.34 5.38
C SER A 655 -11.29 -1.81 5.39
N GLN A 656 -10.30 -1.24 4.70
CA GLN A 656 -10.16 0.21 4.55
C GLN A 656 -11.25 0.79 3.66
N PHE A 657 -11.77 0.01 2.71
CA PHE A 657 -12.79 0.44 1.75
C PHE A 657 -14.20 0.10 2.25
N ALA A 658 -15.02 1.12 2.46
CA ALA A 658 -16.38 0.98 2.95
C ALA A 658 -17.40 1.58 1.98
N ALA A 659 -18.60 0.99 1.94
CA ALA A 659 -19.66 1.49 1.09
C ALA A 659 -20.36 2.73 1.68
N ASP A 660 -20.62 3.73 0.83
CA ASP A 660 -21.25 5.00 1.27
C ASP A 660 -22.69 4.80 1.78
N ASN A 661 -23.38 3.80 1.25
CA ASN A 661 -24.77 3.44 1.57
C ASN A 661 -24.92 2.59 2.85
N GLY A 662 -23.82 2.32 3.57
CA GLY A 662 -23.84 1.47 4.77
C GLY A 662 -23.90 -0.03 4.49
N ALA A 663 -23.66 -0.48 3.25
CA ALA A 663 -23.63 -1.90 2.87
C ALA A 663 -22.42 -2.70 3.42
N GLY A 664 -21.62 -2.12 4.32
CA GLY A 664 -20.47 -2.78 4.94
C GLY A 664 -19.14 -2.46 4.24
N GLN A 665 -18.11 -3.19 4.63
CA GLN A 665 -16.76 -3.12 4.05
C GLN A 665 -16.69 -3.95 2.76
N LEU A 666 -15.76 -3.59 1.87
CA LEU A 666 -15.46 -4.38 0.69
C LEU A 666 -15.01 -5.78 1.11
N GLN A 667 -15.57 -6.81 0.48
CA GLN A 667 -15.17 -8.19 0.70
C GLN A 667 -15.18 -8.91 -0.65
N ILE A 668 -13.98 -9.32 -1.07
CA ILE A 668 -13.77 -10.10 -2.29
C ILE A 668 -13.18 -11.43 -1.84
N ALA A 669 -13.92 -12.51 -2.07
CA ALA A 669 -13.38 -13.84 -1.84
C ALA A 669 -12.27 -14.11 -2.87
N GLU A 670 -11.26 -14.86 -2.45
CA GLU A 670 -10.19 -15.25 -3.36
C GLU A 670 -10.76 -16.05 -4.54
N GLN A 671 -10.45 -15.59 -5.74
CA GLN A 671 -11.01 -16.12 -6.97
C GLN A 671 -10.01 -16.01 -8.11
N CYS A 672 -9.95 -17.05 -8.94
CA CYS A 672 -9.22 -17.07 -10.20
C CYS A 672 -10.23 -16.97 -11.33
N VAL A 673 -10.15 -15.91 -12.12
CA VAL A 673 -11.15 -15.52 -13.13
C VAL A 673 -10.53 -15.53 -14.52
N ASP A 674 -11.30 -15.98 -15.51
CA ASP A 674 -10.91 -15.88 -16.92
C ASP A 674 -10.91 -14.43 -17.39
N VAL A 675 -9.91 -14.06 -18.19
CA VAL A 675 -9.81 -12.75 -18.84
C VAL A 675 -10.08 -12.94 -20.33
N VAL A 676 -11.11 -12.27 -20.85
CA VAL A 676 -11.50 -12.33 -22.26
C VAL A 676 -11.48 -10.91 -22.82
N ASP A 677 -10.62 -10.68 -23.83
CA ASP A 677 -10.41 -9.36 -24.44
C ASP A 677 -10.10 -8.26 -23.39
N GLY A 678 -9.33 -8.60 -22.35
CA GLY A 678 -8.99 -7.69 -21.25
C GLY A 678 -10.10 -7.50 -20.21
N MET A 679 -11.27 -8.12 -20.37
CA MET A 679 -12.39 -8.00 -19.45
C MET A 679 -12.52 -9.23 -18.55
N LEU A 680 -12.90 -9.02 -17.30
CA LEU A 680 -13.18 -10.07 -16.32
C LEU A 680 -14.41 -9.72 -15.45
N GLN A 681 -14.96 -10.71 -14.76
CA GLN A 681 -16.13 -10.58 -13.88
C GLN A 681 -15.76 -10.94 -12.44
N LEU A 682 -15.93 -10.00 -11.51
CA LEU A 682 -15.57 -10.15 -10.11
C LEU A 682 -16.79 -10.36 -9.24
N GLU A 683 -16.77 -11.44 -8.46
CA GLU A 683 -17.76 -11.66 -7.41
C GLU A 683 -17.38 -10.87 -6.16
N VAL A 684 -18.29 -9.98 -5.73
CA VAL A 684 -18.13 -9.17 -4.52
C VAL A 684 -19.22 -9.53 -3.53
N ALA A 685 -18.84 -9.85 -2.30
CA ALA A 685 -19.79 -10.27 -1.28
C ALA A 685 -20.80 -9.15 -0.97
N GLY A 686 -22.08 -9.53 -0.89
CA GLY A 686 -23.19 -8.59 -0.64
C GLY A 686 -23.75 -7.91 -1.89
N LEU A 687 -23.19 -8.15 -3.08
CA LEU A 687 -23.78 -7.73 -4.36
C LEU A 687 -24.44 -8.91 -5.08
N PRO A 688 -25.60 -8.71 -5.74
CA PRO A 688 -26.33 -9.78 -6.42
C PRO A 688 -25.72 -10.20 -7.75
N ASP A 689 -25.02 -9.28 -8.42
CA ASP A 689 -24.43 -9.47 -9.74
C ASP A 689 -22.92 -9.22 -9.66
N PRO A 690 -22.10 -9.98 -10.42
CA PRO A 690 -20.66 -9.72 -10.52
C PRO A 690 -20.39 -8.37 -11.17
N LEU A 691 -19.27 -7.77 -10.81
CA LEU A 691 -18.83 -6.48 -11.36
C LEU A 691 -17.82 -6.70 -12.47
N ALA A 692 -18.01 -6.00 -13.59
CA ALA A 692 -17.04 -5.98 -14.67
C ALA A 692 -15.78 -5.21 -14.24
N ALA A 693 -14.62 -5.78 -14.54
CA ALA A 693 -13.32 -5.13 -14.41
C ALA A 693 -12.50 -5.31 -15.70
N GLU A 694 -11.63 -4.35 -15.99
CA GLU A 694 -10.70 -4.34 -17.11
C GLU A 694 -9.27 -4.55 -16.59
N LEU A 695 -8.51 -5.41 -17.26
CA LEU A 695 -7.10 -5.65 -17.04
C LEU A 695 -6.35 -5.39 -18.35
N ARG A 696 -5.46 -4.38 -18.36
CA ARG A 696 -4.70 -4.00 -19.55
C ARG A 696 -3.21 -3.91 -19.26
N TRP A 697 -2.38 -4.34 -20.20
CA TRP A 697 -0.93 -4.12 -20.12
C TRP A 697 -0.56 -2.76 -20.69
N ALA A 698 0.06 -1.90 -19.88
CA ALA A 698 0.58 -0.61 -20.31
C ALA A 698 1.74 -0.16 -19.40
N ASP A 699 2.71 0.56 -19.99
CA ASP A 699 3.84 1.14 -19.26
C ASP A 699 4.69 0.12 -18.47
N GLY A 700 4.69 -1.15 -18.89
CA GLY A 700 5.47 -2.22 -18.27
C GLY A 700 4.80 -2.86 -17.05
N ARG A 701 3.50 -2.65 -16.82
CA ARG A 701 2.71 -3.29 -15.76
C ARG A 701 1.26 -3.51 -16.18
N PHE A 702 0.52 -4.26 -15.38
CA PHE A 702 -0.92 -4.43 -15.57
C PHE A 702 -1.71 -3.33 -14.85
N TRP A 703 -2.59 -2.65 -15.57
CA TRP A 703 -3.58 -1.74 -15.02
C TRP A 703 -4.88 -2.47 -14.80
N PHE A 704 -5.41 -2.35 -13.60
CA PHE A 704 -6.68 -2.92 -13.18
C PHE A 704 -7.67 -1.79 -12.94
N ASP A 705 -8.83 -1.83 -13.61
CA ASP A 705 -9.91 -0.85 -13.47
C ASP A 705 -11.23 -1.57 -13.16
N CYS A 706 -11.87 -1.22 -12.05
CA CYS A 706 -13.22 -1.63 -11.73
C CYS A 706 -14.07 -0.45 -11.24
N VAL A 707 -14.61 0.31 -12.20
CA VAL A 707 -15.58 1.39 -11.97
C VAL A 707 -16.70 0.98 -11.00
N GLY A 708 -17.18 -0.28 -11.08
CA GLY A 708 -18.22 -0.77 -10.19
C GLY A 708 -17.84 -0.70 -8.71
N ILE A 709 -16.61 -1.08 -8.36
CA ILE A 709 -16.10 -0.99 -6.98
C ILE A 709 -15.80 0.48 -6.66
N ASP A 710 -15.14 1.18 -7.57
CA ASP A 710 -14.75 2.58 -7.39
C ASP A 710 -15.93 3.56 -7.34
N GLU A 711 -17.15 3.19 -7.68
CA GLU A 711 -18.33 4.02 -7.44
C GLU A 711 -19.01 3.72 -6.10
N ARG A 712 -18.75 2.54 -5.53
CA ARG A 712 -19.49 2.01 -4.37
C ARG A 712 -18.69 2.10 -3.08
N PHE A 713 -17.38 1.91 -3.16
CA PHE A 713 -16.50 1.81 -2.01
C PHE A 713 -15.45 2.92 -2.00
N ARG A 714 -15.22 3.49 -0.83
CA ARG A 714 -14.23 4.56 -0.60
C ARG A 714 -13.42 4.23 0.65
N SER A 715 -12.12 4.52 0.60
CA SER A 715 -11.29 4.40 1.79
C SER A 715 -11.42 5.65 2.66
N ALA A 716 -11.45 5.45 3.98
CA ALA A 716 -11.46 6.54 4.95
C ALA A 716 -10.06 7.12 5.22
N THR A 717 -9.02 6.33 4.93
CA THR A 717 -7.63 6.62 5.26
C THR A 717 -6.75 6.82 4.03
N ASP A 718 -7.11 6.18 2.91
CA ASP A 718 -6.40 6.30 1.64
C ASP A 718 -7.27 7.09 0.64
N PRO A 719 -6.79 8.22 0.11
CA PRO A 719 -7.56 9.00 -0.85
C PRO A 719 -7.68 8.33 -2.23
N ARG A 720 -6.93 7.24 -2.51
CA ARG A 720 -6.96 6.54 -3.79
C ARG A 720 -8.24 5.73 -3.98
N LEU A 721 -8.60 5.55 -5.24
CA LEU A 721 -9.58 4.54 -5.64
C LEU A 721 -9.00 3.13 -5.41
N PHE A 722 -9.89 2.14 -5.32
CA PHE A 722 -9.47 0.76 -5.13
C PHE A 722 -8.64 0.28 -6.33
N SER A 723 -9.10 0.58 -7.54
CA SER A 723 -8.40 0.24 -8.78
C SER A 723 -6.98 0.82 -8.84
N ASP A 724 -6.82 2.08 -8.43
CA ASP A 724 -5.52 2.74 -8.37
C ASP A 724 -4.59 2.05 -7.37
N LEU A 725 -5.09 1.67 -6.19
CA LEU A 725 -4.32 0.97 -5.18
C LEU A 725 -3.84 -0.40 -5.70
N ILE A 726 -4.76 -1.20 -6.25
CA ILE A 726 -4.47 -2.54 -6.75
C ILE A 726 -3.49 -2.49 -7.93
N THR A 727 -3.67 -1.53 -8.84
CA THR A 727 -2.74 -1.26 -9.94
C THR A 727 -1.37 -0.85 -9.39
N GLN A 728 -1.31 0.07 -8.44
CA GLN A 728 -0.02 0.56 -7.96
C GLN A 728 0.74 -0.48 -7.15
N GLU A 729 0.05 -1.35 -6.42
CA GLU A 729 0.69 -2.42 -5.65
C GLU A 729 0.91 -3.70 -6.49
N GLN A 730 0.27 -3.82 -7.67
CA GLN A 730 0.24 -5.05 -8.48
C GLN A 730 -0.22 -6.25 -7.64
N ALA A 731 -1.27 -6.04 -6.83
CA ALA A 731 -1.75 -6.98 -5.81
C ALA A 731 -2.62 -8.11 -6.41
N PHE A 732 -2.11 -8.77 -7.44
CA PHE A 732 -2.75 -9.88 -8.15
C PHE A 732 -1.69 -10.68 -8.92
N SER A 733 -2.05 -11.90 -9.31
CA SER A 733 -1.24 -12.72 -10.22
C SER A 733 -1.98 -12.91 -11.53
N VAL A 734 -1.26 -12.99 -12.65
CA VAL A 734 -1.84 -13.14 -13.99
C VAL A 734 -1.16 -14.30 -14.71
N LEU A 735 -1.95 -15.21 -15.28
CA LEU A 735 -1.45 -16.16 -16.28
C LEU A 735 -1.45 -15.44 -17.63
N VAL A 736 -0.30 -15.38 -18.28
CA VAL A 736 -0.13 -14.65 -19.54
C VAL A 736 0.39 -15.55 -20.66
N GLU A 737 0.04 -15.19 -21.89
CA GLU A 737 0.62 -15.74 -23.11
C GLU A 737 1.27 -14.60 -23.90
N ASP A 738 2.49 -14.78 -24.40
CA ASP A 738 3.13 -13.74 -25.22
C ASP A 738 2.52 -13.72 -26.63
N LYS A 739 1.95 -12.58 -27.04
CA LYS A 739 1.37 -12.42 -28.39
C LYS A 739 2.42 -12.56 -29.49
N LYS A 740 3.69 -12.29 -29.20
CA LYS A 740 4.80 -12.45 -30.16
C LYS A 740 5.28 -13.89 -30.27
N SER A 741 5.04 -14.71 -29.25
CA SER A 741 5.40 -16.12 -29.19
C SER A 741 4.20 -16.98 -28.73
N PRO A 742 3.18 -17.17 -29.59
CA PRO A 742 1.98 -17.92 -29.23
C PRO A 742 2.30 -19.33 -28.74
N GLY A 743 1.69 -19.73 -27.63
CA GLY A 743 1.93 -20.99 -26.92
C GLY A 743 2.95 -20.92 -25.78
N GLU A 744 3.71 -19.83 -25.63
CA GLU A 744 4.58 -19.60 -24.48
C GLU A 744 3.78 -18.97 -23.32
N ILE A 745 3.50 -19.77 -22.29
CA ILE A 745 2.76 -19.35 -21.10
C ILE A 745 3.74 -18.96 -19.99
N SER A 746 3.50 -17.82 -19.35
CA SER A 746 4.22 -17.40 -18.15
C SER A 746 3.26 -16.84 -17.09
N TYR A 747 3.76 -16.71 -15.87
CA TYR A 747 3.02 -16.20 -14.73
C TYR A 747 3.57 -14.82 -14.36
N TYR A 748 2.72 -13.81 -14.38
CA TYR A 748 3.03 -12.49 -13.84
C TYR A 748 2.68 -12.44 -12.35
N SER A 749 3.68 -12.26 -11.50
CA SER A 749 3.50 -12.14 -10.04
C SER A 749 4.61 -11.30 -9.44
N ASP A 750 4.27 -10.36 -8.55
CA ASP A 750 5.26 -9.47 -7.91
C ASP A 750 6.13 -8.72 -8.95
N ARG A 751 5.49 -8.20 -10.01
CA ARG A 751 6.08 -7.37 -11.09
C ARG A 751 7.04 -8.06 -12.05
N ARG A 752 6.94 -9.37 -12.20
CA ARG A 752 7.83 -10.16 -13.07
C ARG A 752 7.09 -11.31 -13.74
N PHE A 753 7.62 -11.73 -14.88
CA PHE A 753 7.17 -12.92 -15.59
C PHE A 753 8.05 -14.09 -15.22
N VAL A 754 7.43 -15.16 -14.76
CA VAL A 754 8.14 -16.37 -14.33
C VAL A 754 7.51 -17.61 -14.95
N VAL A 755 8.34 -18.60 -15.21
CA VAL A 755 7.92 -19.93 -15.64
C VAL A 755 8.43 -20.97 -14.65
N PRO A 756 7.64 -22.01 -14.36
CA PRO A 756 8.15 -23.15 -13.63
C PRO A 756 9.40 -23.74 -14.27
N ARG A 757 10.42 -24.04 -13.46
CA ARG A 757 11.57 -24.79 -14.00
C ARG A 757 11.18 -26.23 -14.25
N ALA A 758 11.18 -26.62 -15.52
CA ALA A 758 11.04 -28.01 -15.94
C ALA A 758 12.38 -28.78 -15.97
N ASP A 759 13.51 -28.06 -16.05
CA ASP A 759 14.83 -28.67 -16.26
C ASP A 759 15.52 -28.98 -14.93
N LEU A 760 15.30 -30.20 -14.44
CA LEU A 760 16.05 -30.79 -13.34
C LEU A 760 17.43 -31.24 -13.83
N SER A 761 18.34 -30.28 -14.00
CA SER A 761 19.75 -30.61 -14.26
C SER A 761 20.44 -31.05 -12.95
N ALA A 762 21.29 -32.07 -13.04
CA ALA A 762 22.10 -32.56 -11.91
C ALA A 762 23.52 -31.95 -11.90
N GLY A 763 23.72 -30.87 -12.67
CA GLY A 763 25.02 -30.26 -12.93
C GLY A 763 25.45 -29.26 -11.84
N PRO A 764 26.76 -28.99 -11.70
CA PRO A 764 27.27 -28.04 -10.72
C PRO A 764 26.87 -26.56 -10.99
N GLU A 765 26.43 -26.24 -12.21
CA GLU A 765 26.08 -24.88 -12.65
C GLU A 765 24.55 -24.64 -12.79
N ALA A 766 23.74 -25.71 -12.78
CA ALA A 766 22.29 -25.61 -12.84
C ALA A 766 21.65 -26.85 -12.19
N GLY A 767 20.75 -26.61 -11.23
CA GLY A 767 19.90 -27.65 -10.62
C GLY A 767 20.55 -28.42 -9.47
N ILE A 768 19.78 -29.36 -8.89
CA ILE A 768 20.01 -30.00 -7.59
C ILE A 768 21.48 -30.43 -7.44
N ALA A 769 22.18 -29.97 -6.41
CA ALA A 769 23.55 -30.38 -6.10
C ALA A 769 23.59 -31.83 -5.57
N LEU A 770 23.26 -32.80 -6.42
CA LEU A 770 23.28 -34.24 -6.13
C LEU A 770 24.68 -34.75 -5.82
N LYS A 771 25.73 -34.02 -6.23
CA LYS A 771 27.13 -34.43 -6.07
C LYS A 771 27.51 -34.72 -4.61
N ASP A 772 26.94 -33.96 -3.67
CA ASP A 772 27.23 -34.06 -2.23
C ASP A 772 26.27 -35.05 -1.53
N LEU A 773 25.14 -35.36 -2.17
CA LEU A 773 24.14 -36.33 -1.72
C LEU A 773 24.52 -37.77 -2.12
N LEU A 774 25.05 -37.95 -3.33
CA LEU A 774 25.43 -39.24 -3.91
C LEU A 774 26.92 -39.53 -3.67
N ARG A 775 27.22 -40.59 -2.93
CA ARG A 775 28.59 -41.08 -2.69
C ARG A 775 28.81 -42.40 -3.42
N ALA A 776 29.80 -42.43 -4.30
CA ALA A 776 30.19 -43.61 -5.07
C ALA A 776 31.20 -44.43 -4.27
N GLU A 777 30.70 -45.15 -3.25
CA GLU A 777 31.56 -45.86 -2.27
C GLU A 777 31.19 -47.35 -2.15
N VAL A 778 30.16 -47.83 -2.87
CA VAL A 778 29.81 -49.26 -2.92
C VAL A 778 30.55 -49.97 -4.05
N PRO A 779 31.39 -50.98 -3.75
CA PRO A 779 32.08 -51.75 -4.78
C PRO A 779 31.12 -52.54 -5.67
N ALA A 780 31.46 -52.71 -6.95
CA ALA A 780 30.65 -53.46 -7.91
C ALA A 780 30.52 -54.98 -7.60
N GLY A 781 31.39 -55.52 -6.74
CA GLY A 781 31.37 -56.92 -6.32
C GLY A 781 30.23 -57.30 -5.37
N VAL A 782 29.52 -56.31 -4.80
CA VAL A 782 28.44 -56.56 -3.84
C VAL A 782 27.14 -56.83 -4.57
N THR A 783 26.78 -58.11 -4.75
CA THR A 783 25.60 -58.51 -5.54
C THR A 783 24.41 -58.99 -4.70
N SER A 784 24.56 -59.13 -3.39
CA SER A 784 23.53 -59.60 -2.47
C SER A 784 23.41 -58.68 -1.26
N GLU A 785 22.19 -58.58 -0.71
CA GLU A 785 21.92 -57.69 0.44
C GLU A 785 22.50 -58.31 1.72
N LYS A 786 22.12 -59.55 1.99
CA LYS A 786 22.42 -60.31 3.21
C LYS A 786 23.24 -61.59 2.95
N GLY A 787 23.58 -61.86 1.69
CA GLY A 787 24.15 -63.14 1.28
C GLY A 787 23.14 -64.28 1.16
N GLY A 788 23.65 -65.45 0.79
CA GLY A 788 22.99 -66.74 0.91
C GLY A 788 23.27 -67.40 2.26
N THR A 789 22.56 -68.49 2.53
CA THR A 789 22.73 -69.27 3.76
C THR A 789 24.02 -70.09 3.72
N VAL A 790 24.98 -69.74 4.58
CA VAL A 790 26.24 -70.49 4.74
C VAL A 790 26.25 -71.17 6.13
N PRO A 791 26.15 -72.51 6.21
CA PRO A 791 26.12 -73.21 7.50
C PRO A 791 27.39 -72.98 8.33
N GLY A 792 27.22 -72.53 9.58
CA GLY A 792 28.32 -72.36 10.54
C GLY A 792 29.11 -71.04 10.39
N LEU A 793 28.68 -70.14 9.52
CA LEU A 793 29.25 -68.79 9.42
C LEU A 793 28.75 -67.91 10.59
N ASP A 794 29.69 -67.33 11.34
CA ASP A 794 29.41 -66.33 12.38
C ASP A 794 29.52 -64.92 11.76
N GLY A 795 28.39 -64.39 11.30
CA GLY A 795 28.34 -63.13 10.54
C GLY A 795 27.63 -63.25 9.19
N TRP A 796 27.78 -62.25 8.34
CA TRP A 796 27.17 -62.17 7.01
C TRP A 796 28.06 -62.83 5.94
N GLU A 797 27.48 -63.28 4.82
CA GLU A 797 28.28 -63.83 3.71
C GLU A 797 29.27 -62.77 3.20
N THR A 798 30.50 -63.20 2.91
CA THR A 798 31.53 -62.32 2.35
C THR A 798 31.03 -61.67 1.06
N ASP A 799 31.29 -60.37 0.93
CA ASP A 799 30.88 -59.55 -0.22
C ASP A 799 29.37 -59.26 -0.30
N SER A 800 28.60 -59.55 0.76
CA SER A 800 27.24 -59.01 0.94
C SER A 800 27.26 -57.56 1.42
N LEU A 801 26.17 -56.83 1.22
CA LEU A 801 26.10 -55.42 1.63
C LEU A 801 26.18 -55.24 3.15
N PHE A 802 25.57 -56.14 3.91
CA PHE A 802 25.61 -56.13 5.37
C PHE A 802 27.02 -56.49 5.89
N ASP A 803 27.74 -57.43 5.23
CA ASP A 803 29.14 -57.73 5.53
C ASP A 803 30.05 -56.53 5.28
N LEU A 804 29.86 -55.80 4.18
CA LEU A 804 30.62 -54.60 3.85
C LEU A 804 30.48 -53.53 4.95
N ILE A 805 29.25 -53.24 5.39
CA ILE A 805 28.99 -52.24 6.45
C ILE A 805 29.72 -52.64 7.73
N CYS A 806 29.61 -53.90 8.16
CA CYS A 806 30.28 -54.37 9.37
C CYS A 806 31.81 -54.30 9.25
N LYS A 807 32.39 -54.82 8.16
CA LYS A 807 33.85 -54.81 7.95
C LYS A 807 34.45 -53.42 7.90
N GLN A 808 33.75 -52.46 7.30
CA GLN A 808 34.20 -51.09 7.27
C GLN A 808 34.22 -50.50 8.69
N VAL A 809 33.11 -50.62 9.44
CA VAL A 809 33.04 -50.12 10.83
C VAL A 809 34.14 -50.73 11.70
N ASP A 810 34.37 -52.04 11.60
CA ASP A 810 35.45 -52.74 12.31
C ASP A 810 36.85 -52.21 11.94
N GLY A 811 37.01 -51.66 10.72
CA GLY A 811 38.21 -50.99 10.23
C GLY A 811 38.33 -49.50 10.63
N GLY A 812 37.37 -48.96 11.38
CA GLY A 812 37.38 -47.56 11.86
C GLY A 812 36.95 -46.52 10.82
N ASP A 813 36.30 -46.93 9.74
CA ASP A 813 35.75 -46.05 8.70
C ASP A 813 34.40 -46.59 8.22
N LEU A 814 33.46 -45.75 7.83
CA LEU A 814 32.28 -46.23 7.10
C LEU A 814 31.97 -45.26 5.99
N PHE A 815 32.14 -45.71 4.75
CA PHE A 815 31.84 -44.90 3.56
C PHE A 815 32.53 -43.52 3.63
N GLY A 816 33.85 -43.54 3.89
CA GLY A 816 34.71 -42.36 3.97
C GLY A 816 34.53 -41.51 5.24
N VAL A 817 33.69 -41.95 6.18
CA VAL A 817 33.52 -41.35 7.50
C VAL A 817 34.36 -42.09 8.51
N ARG A 818 35.42 -41.45 9.01
CA ARG A 818 36.23 -41.98 10.11
C ARG A 818 35.41 -42.10 11.39
N LEU A 819 35.46 -43.26 12.03
CA LEU A 819 34.72 -43.58 13.25
C LEU A 819 35.67 -43.71 14.45
N PRO A 820 35.23 -43.34 15.66
CA PRO A 820 35.99 -43.60 16.88
C PRO A 820 35.86 -45.07 17.31
N ASP A 821 36.79 -45.52 18.15
CA ASP A 821 36.86 -46.91 18.63
C ASP A 821 35.62 -47.34 19.45
N ASP A 822 34.89 -46.38 20.04
CA ASP A 822 33.71 -46.60 20.89
C ASP A 822 32.36 -46.49 20.15
N VAL A 823 32.37 -46.48 18.81
CA VAL A 823 31.14 -46.35 18.01
C VAL A 823 30.18 -47.53 18.24
N LEU A 824 28.89 -47.22 18.39
CA LEU A 824 27.84 -48.24 18.43
C LEU A 824 27.35 -48.52 17.01
N LEU A 825 27.43 -49.76 16.57
CA LEU A 825 26.72 -50.29 15.41
C LEU A 825 25.76 -51.39 15.86
N VAL A 826 24.49 -51.29 15.48
CA VAL A 826 23.47 -52.29 15.81
C VAL A 826 22.56 -52.59 14.63
N CYS A 827 22.33 -53.88 14.37
CA CYS A 827 21.40 -54.38 13.35
C CYS A 827 19.96 -54.41 13.91
N ASP A 828 19.08 -53.58 13.34
CA ASP A 828 17.68 -53.48 13.74
C ASP A 828 16.70 -54.20 12.79
N ASP A 829 17.23 -54.82 11.73
CA ASP A 829 16.46 -55.60 10.75
C ASP A 829 15.54 -56.65 11.40
N SER A 830 14.27 -56.66 11.03
CA SER A 830 13.27 -57.61 11.53
C SER A 830 12.03 -57.65 10.64
N THR A 831 11.44 -58.83 10.47
CA THR A 831 10.31 -59.05 9.55
C THR A 831 9.03 -58.28 9.85
N ASN A 832 8.82 -57.77 11.08
CA ASN A 832 7.53 -57.19 11.50
C ASN A 832 7.62 -55.85 12.28
N SER A 833 8.79 -55.35 12.68
CA SER A 833 8.89 -54.15 13.54
C SER A 833 10.13 -53.28 13.34
N GLU A 834 10.90 -53.49 12.28
CA GLU A 834 12.15 -52.77 12.03
C GLU A 834 11.96 -51.28 11.79
N THR A 835 12.93 -50.50 12.23
CA THR A 835 12.93 -49.06 12.08
C THR A 835 14.07 -48.57 11.19
N ALA A 836 15.15 -49.34 11.07
CA ALA A 836 16.23 -49.24 10.09
C ALA A 836 16.89 -50.61 9.93
N ASP A 837 17.78 -50.79 8.94
CA ASP A 837 18.60 -52.00 8.85
C ASP A 837 19.72 -51.95 9.90
N PHE A 838 20.38 -50.79 10.02
CA PHE A 838 21.35 -50.51 11.08
C PHE A 838 21.16 -49.13 11.71
N TYR A 839 21.50 -49.02 13.00
CA TYR A 839 21.79 -47.76 13.64
C TYR A 839 23.29 -47.63 13.92
N LEU A 840 23.83 -46.46 13.64
CA LEU A 840 25.17 -46.06 14.03
C LEU A 840 25.09 -44.85 14.97
N VAL A 841 25.68 -44.98 16.17
CA VAL A 841 25.76 -43.91 17.16
C VAL A 841 27.23 -43.64 17.49
N ASP A 842 27.69 -42.45 17.12
CA ASP A 842 28.99 -41.91 17.50
C ASP A 842 28.75 -40.80 18.54
N SER A 843 29.01 -41.14 19.81
CA SER A 843 28.83 -40.21 20.94
C SER A 843 29.90 -39.12 20.99
N THR A 844 31.08 -39.36 20.39
CA THR A 844 32.22 -38.44 20.39
C THR A 844 31.97 -37.28 19.43
N SER A 845 31.55 -37.58 18.19
CA SER A 845 31.21 -36.55 17.19
C SER A 845 29.74 -36.13 17.26
N LYS A 846 28.96 -36.70 18.18
CA LYS A 846 27.49 -36.55 18.29
C LYS A 846 26.80 -36.80 16.95
N ARG A 847 26.93 -38.00 16.41
CA ARG A 847 26.27 -38.44 15.17
C ARG A 847 25.37 -39.64 15.43
N LEU A 848 24.18 -39.58 14.84
CA LEU A 848 23.23 -40.68 14.82
C LEU A 848 22.81 -40.94 13.36
N ALA A 849 23.15 -42.09 12.81
CA ALA A 849 22.76 -42.49 11.45
C ALA A 849 21.80 -43.68 11.48
N ALA A 850 20.67 -43.55 10.79
CA ALA A 850 19.77 -44.66 10.45
C ALA A 850 20.10 -45.12 9.03
N ILE A 851 20.57 -46.36 8.90
CA ILE A 851 21.08 -46.92 7.65
C ILE A 851 20.02 -47.87 7.09
N HIS A 852 19.65 -47.65 5.82
CA HIS A 852 18.74 -48.48 5.04
C HIS A 852 19.49 -49.08 3.85
N ALA A 853 19.62 -50.40 3.80
CA ALA A 853 20.49 -51.13 2.90
C ALA A 853 19.67 -52.01 1.93
N LYS A 854 19.94 -51.89 0.63
CA LYS A 854 19.25 -52.69 -0.40
C LYS A 854 20.19 -53.11 -1.51
N ALA A 855 20.18 -54.38 -1.89
CA ALA A 855 20.93 -54.85 -3.06
C ALA A 855 20.07 -55.69 -4.02
N LYS A 856 20.32 -55.56 -5.32
CA LYS A 856 19.73 -56.40 -6.38
C LYS A 856 20.82 -56.96 -7.29
N SER A 857 20.64 -58.17 -7.80
CA SER A 857 21.53 -58.74 -8.80
C SER A 857 21.28 -58.08 -10.16
N GLY A 858 22.33 -57.50 -10.75
CA GLY A 858 22.24 -56.80 -12.04
C GLY A 858 23.31 -55.74 -12.24
N VAL A 859 23.30 -55.10 -13.42
CA VAL A 859 24.18 -53.96 -13.72
C VAL A 859 23.56 -52.70 -13.11
N PRO A 860 24.28 -51.96 -12.24
CA PRO A 860 23.79 -50.70 -11.67
C PRO A 860 23.38 -49.71 -12.78
N GLY A 861 22.23 -49.06 -12.60
CA GLY A 861 21.66 -48.11 -13.55
C GLY A 861 20.84 -47.05 -12.80
N PHE A 862 19.57 -46.91 -13.15
CA PHE A 862 18.59 -46.06 -12.43
C PHE A 862 17.35 -46.90 -12.10
N GLY A 863 17.55 -48.01 -11.38
CA GLY A 863 16.50 -48.99 -11.05
C GLY A 863 15.44 -48.42 -10.11
N ALA A 864 14.50 -47.64 -10.65
CA ALA A 864 13.50 -46.87 -9.89
C ALA A 864 12.69 -47.72 -8.91
N SER A 865 12.36 -48.97 -9.26
CA SER A 865 11.61 -49.87 -8.37
C SER A 865 12.41 -50.26 -7.11
N GLY A 866 13.70 -50.61 -7.27
CA GLY A 866 14.56 -50.94 -6.12
C GLY A 866 14.86 -49.73 -5.25
N LEU A 867 15.03 -48.56 -5.87
CA LEU A 867 15.21 -47.30 -5.16
C LEU A 867 13.94 -46.88 -4.41
N HIS A 868 12.76 -47.04 -5.00
CA HIS A 868 11.48 -46.73 -4.38
C HIS A 868 11.23 -47.59 -3.12
N GLU A 869 11.54 -48.89 -3.15
CA GLU A 869 11.41 -49.78 -1.99
C GLU A 869 12.19 -49.24 -0.77
N VAL A 870 13.48 -48.95 -0.95
CA VAL A 870 14.35 -48.48 0.14
C VAL A 870 14.04 -47.04 0.58
N VAL A 871 13.71 -46.15 -0.36
CA VAL A 871 13.26 -44.78 -0.05
C VAL A 871 11.97 -44.81 0.77
N ALA A 872 11.00 -45.64 0.38
CA ALA A 872 9.75 -45.77 1.13
C ALA A 872 9.97 -46.33 2.53
N GLN A 873 10.90 -47.28 2.71
CA GLN A 873 11.27 -47.81 4.03
C GLN A 873 11.91 -46.72 4.90
N ALA A 874 12.83 -45.92 4.34
CA ALA A 874 13.44 -44.80 5.05
C ALA A 874 12.41 -43.73 5.46
N GLN A 875 11.55 -43.30 4.52
CA GLN A 875 10.55 -42.25 4.77
C GLN A 875 9.52 -42.63 5.84
N LYS A 876 9.05 -43.89 5.86
CA LYS A 876 8.11 -44.40 6.88
C LYS A 876 8.66 -44.27 8.31
N ASN A 877 9.98 -44.30 8.46
CA ASN A 877 10.66 -44.34 9.74
C ASN A 877 11.17 -42.99 10.24
N LEU A 878 11.10 -41.93 9.43
CA LEU A 878 11.58 -40.59 9.78
C LEU A 878 10.97 -40.05 11.09
N ARG A 879 9.70 -40.33 11.37
CA ARG A 879 9.04 -39.90 12.62
C ARG A 879 9.77 -40.40 13.88
N ARG A 880 10.47 -41.54 13.79
CA ARG A 880 11.21 -42.15 14.90
C ARG A 880 12.53 -41.43 15.20
N MET A 881 13.02 -40.63 14.26
CA MET A 881 14.25 -39.83 14.35
C MET A 881 14.01 -38.40 14.87
N VAL A 882 12.77 -38.06 15.25
CA VAL A 882 12.40 -36.74 15.77
C VAL A 882 12.73 -36.63 17.26
N PRO A 883 13.46 -35.58 17.71
CA PRO A 883 13.83 -35.40 19.10
C PRO A 883 12.61 -35.28 20.00
N GLY A 884 12.60 -36.01 21.11
CA GLY A 884 11.49 -36.02 22.07
C GLY A 884 10.24 -36.80 21.62
N GLY A 885 10.23 -37.39 20.43
CA GLY A 885 9.14 -38.24 19.97
C GLY A 885 9.11 -39.60 20.67
N GLY A 886 7.91 -40.12 20.97
CA GLY A 886 7.70 -41.50 21.49
C GLY A 886 7.90 -42.59 20.42
N GLY A 887 8.84 -42.40 19.49
CA GLY A 887 9.01 -43.24 18.30
C GLY A 887 9.84 -44.50 18.51
N VAL A 888 10.66 -44.54 19.57
CA VAL A 888 11.51 -45.69 19.94
C VAL A 888 11.25 -46.00 21.42
N ASP A 889 10.69 -47.18 21.69
CA ASP A 889 10.53 -47.70 23.05
C ASP A 889 11.84 -48.36 23.50
N ARG A 890 12.46 -47.80 24.54
CA ARG A 890 13.75 -48.28 25.07
C ARG A 890 13.69 -49.74 25.50
N HIS A 891 12.60 -50.18 26.12
CA HIS A 891 12.47 -51.53 26.65
C HIS A 891 12.26 -52.53 25.51
N GLU A 892 11.35 -52.25 24.58
CA GLU A 892 11.12 -53.12 23.42
C GLU A 892 12.39 -53.23 22.55
N THR A 893 13.12 -52.12 22.38
CA THR A 893 14.36 -52.08 21.60
C THR A 893 15.45 -52.94 22.26
N ALA A 894 15.68 -52.77 23.57
CA ALA A 894 16.66 -53.58 24.31
C ALA A 894 16.31 -55.07 24.25
N VAL A 895 15.05 -55.43 24.49
CA VAL A 895 14.56 -56.82 24.41
C VAL A 895 14.80 -57.40 23.01
N ARG A 896 14.48 -56.66 21.95
CA ARG A 896 14.73 -57.09 20.57
C ARG A 896 16.21 -57.37 20.31
N TRP A 897 17.08 -56.51 20.81
CA TRP A 897 18.53 -56.62 20.61
C TRP A 897 19.21 -57.71 21.45
N THR A 898 18.52 -58.28 22.45
CA THR A 898 19.00 -59.51 23.13
C THR A 898 18.94 -60.76 22.25
N THR A 899 18.10 -60.76 21.21
CA THR A 899 17.96 -61.90 20.31
C THR A 899 18.86 -61.76 19.09
N ASP A 900 19.68 -62.76 18.83
CA ASP A 900 20.51 -62.79 17.62
C ASP A 900 19.64 -62.78 16.35
N TRP A 901 20.15 -62.11 15.32
CA TRP A 901 19.54 -62.07 14.01
C TRP A 901 19.75 -63.40 13.27
N ARG A 902 18.74 -63.88 12.53
CA ARG A 902 18.76 -65.20 11.86
C ARG A 902 18.26 -65.11 10.42
N LEU A 903 18.99 -65.73 9.48
CA LEU A 903 18.59 -65.92 8.09
C LEU A 903 17.97 -67.31 7.89
N ASN A 904 16.76 -67.41 7.32
CA ASN A 904 16.09 -68.67 6.92
C ASN A 904 16.10 -69.81 7.96
N GLY A 905 15.58 -69.55 9.17
CA GLY A 905 15.22 -70.63 10.11
C GLY A 905 16.38 -71.43 10.71
N ASP A 906 17.35 -70.74 11.32
CA ASP A 906 18.33 -71.24 12.30
C ASP A 906 19.70 -71.74 11.80
N THR A 907 20.10 -71.48 10.55
CA THR A 907 21.40 -71.97 10.00
C THR A 907 22.56 -70.97 10.09
N GLN A 908 22.25 -69.68 10.21
CA GLN A 908 23.23 -68.59 10.31
C GLN A 908 22.73 -67.59 11.36
N VAL A 909 23.57 -67.30 12.35
CA VAL A 909 23.23 -66.49 13.52
C VAL A 909 24.19 -65.32 13.58
N VAL A 910 23.67 -64.11 13.72
CA VAL A 910 24.47 -62.87 13.76
C VAL A 910 24.07 -62.06 14.99
N ARG A 911 25.02 -61.72 15.85
CA ARG A 911 24.79 -60.78 16.95
C ARG A 911 24.34 -59.42 16.41
N ARG A 912 23.24 -58.89 16.97
CA ARG A 912 22.67 -57.61 16.55
C ARG A 912 23.54 -56.42 16.96
N VAL A 913 23.98 -56.37 18.22
CA VAL A 913 24.93 -55.36 18.71
C VAL A 913 26.33 -55.81 18.32
N ARG A 914 27.01 -54.99 17.50
CA ARG A 914 28.32 -55.33 16.93
C ARG A 914 29.50 -54.71 17.69
N SER A 915 29.22 -53.71 18.52
CA SER A 915 30.20 -53.11 19.43
C SER A 915 30.29 -53.90 20.74
N GLU A 916 31.26 -53.57 21.59
CA GLU A 916 31.46 -54.17 22.93
C GLU A 916 30.33 -53.83 23.95
N HIS A 917 29.24 -53.21 23.49
CA HIS A 917 28.13 -52.77 24.33
C HIS A 917 27.12 -53.89 24.59
N THR A 918 26.48 -53.88 25.76
CA THR A 918 25.30 -54.72 26.02
C THR A 918 24.06 -54.20 25.27
N PRO A 919 23.05 -55.04 24.99
CA PRO A 919 21.78 -54.60 24.39
C PRO A 919 21.10 -53.45 25.14
N GLU A 920 21.17 -53.45 26.47
CA GLU A 920 20.65 -52.39 27.32
C GLU A 920 21.42 -51.07 27.15
N GLU A 921 22.76 -51.11 27.17
CA GLU A 921 23.61 -49.94 26.96
C GLU A 921 23.43 -49.37 25.55
N ALA A 922 23.37 -50.24 24.55
CA ALA A 922 23.11 -49.84 23.17
C ALA A 922 21.76 -49.11 23.05
N ALA A 923 20.70 -49.64 23.68
CA ALA A 923 19.37 -49.02 23.63
C ALA A 923 19.37 -47.67 24.36
N ASP A 924 20.07 -47.55 25.49
CA ASP A 924 20.23 -46.30 26.22
C ASP A 924 21.00 -45.25 25.40
N LEU A 925 22.08 -45.65 24.71
CA LEU A 925 22.84 -44.77 23.82
C LEU A 925 21.99 -44.26 22.64
N LEU A 926 21.23 -45.14 21.98
CA LEU A 926 20.33 -44.74 20.90
C LEU A 926 19.28 -43.74 21.40
N VAL A 927 18.62 -44.03 22.51
CA VAL A 927 17.57 -43.16 23.07
C VAL A 927 18.15 -41.83 23.55
N ALA A 928 19.34 -41.83 24.14
CA ALA A 928 20.06 -40.61 24.52
C ALA A 928 20.40 -39.76 23.29
N ALA A 929 20.95 -40.37 22.24
CA ALA A 929 21.28 -39.69 20.99
C ALA A 929 20.03 -39.11 20.28
N LEU A 930 18.92 -39.85 20.29
CA LEU A 930 17.63 -39.38 19.75
C LEU A 930 17.06 -38.19 20.54
N ARG A 931 17.31 -38.11 21.85
CA ARG A 931 16.76 -37.06 22.72
C ARG A 931 17.66 -35.83 22.83
N ASP A 932 18.95 -35.94 22.55
CA ASP A 932 19.89 -34.81 22.58
C ASP A 932 19.85 -34.03 21.24
N PRO A 933 19.35 -32.77 21.23
CA PRO A 933 19.31 -31.95 20.01
C PRO A 933 20.69 -31.65 19.41
N GLY A 934 21.77 -31.85 20.17
CA GLY A 934 23.14 -31.66 19.73
C GLY A 934 23.65 -32.75 18.78
N TYR A 935 22.91 -33.86 18.59
CA TYR A 935 23.28 -34.90 17.63
C TYR A 935 22.90 -34.52 16.19
N SER A 936 23.88 -34.65 15.28
CA SER A 936 23.64 -34.67 13.83
C SER A 936 22.90 -35.96 13.48
N ARG A 937 21.67 -35.81 13.00
CA ARG A 937 20.82 -36.93 12.60
C ARG A 937 20.96 -37.15 11.10
N GLU A 938 21.22 -38.38 10.72
CA GLU A 938 21.51 -38.76 9.34
C GLU A 938 20.67 -39.96 8.94
N VAL A 939 20.22 -39.97 7.69
CA VAL A 939 19.56 -41.11 7.04
C VAL A 939 20.44 -41.53 5.88
N TRP A 940 20.93 -42.76 5.91
CA TRP A 940 21.84 -43.28 4.89
C TRP A 940 21.11 -44.34 4.10
N ILE A 941 20.97 -44.12 2.79
CA ILE A 941 20.44 -45.12 1.86
C ILE A 941 21.63 -45.76 1.16
N VAL A 942 21.92 -47.02 1.48
CA VAL A 942 23.03 -47.78 0.92
C VAL A 942 22.47 -48.75 -0.11
N VAL A 943 22.85 -48.59 -1.37
CA VAL A 943 22.31 -49.40 -2.47
C VAL A 943 23.42 -50.03 -3.31
N SER A 944 23.24 -51.30 -3.67
CA SER A 944 24.12 -52.00 -4.62
C SER A 944 23.34 -52.64 -5.77
N GLY A 945 23.83 -52.53 -7.00
CA GLY A 945 23.17 -53.09 -8.19
C GLY A 945 21.88 -52.37 -8.60
N ILE A 946 21.52 -51.27 -7.93
CA ILE A 946 20.29 -50.49 -8.15
C ILE A 946 20.59 -49.14 -8.81
N LEU A 947 21.52 -48.38 -8.24
CA LEU A 947 21.84 -47.01 -8.63
C LEU A 947 23.35 -46.87 -8.92
N SER A 948 23.70 -46.22 -10.04
CA SER A 948 25.05 -45.74 -10.35
C SER A 948 25.05 -44.22 -10.41
N LYS A 949 26.03 -43.59 -9.75
CA LYS A 949 26.15 -42.13 -9.69
C LYS A 949 26.36 -41.54 -11.07
N GLN A 950 27.36 -42.01 -11.81
CA GLN A 950 27.74 -41.50 -13.11
C GLN A 950 26.60 -41.68 -14.12
N LYS A 951 25.98 -42.87 -14.16
CA LYS A 951 24.85 -43.11 -15.03
C LYS A 951 23.68 -42.18 -14.72
N LEU A 952 23.31 -42.00 -13.45
CA LEU A 952 22.22 -41.08 -13.08
C LEU A 952 22.51 -39.64 -13.56
N LEU A 953 23.74 -39.16 -13.40
CA LEU A 953 24.13 -37.83 -13.87
C LEU A 953 24.04 -37.72 -15.40
N ASP A 954 24.52 -38.73 -16.13
CA ASP A 954 24.48 -38.74 -17.59
C ASP A 954 23.02 -38.83 -18.10
N GLY A 955 22.21 -39.70 -17.51
CA GLY A 955 20.81 -39.90 -17.87
C GLY A 955 19.92 -38.70 -17.54
N THR A 956 20.19 -37.98 -16.44
CA THR A 956 19.48 -36.73 -16.11
C THR A 956 19.86 -35.61 -17.08
N ASN A 957 21.15 -35.47 -17.42
CA ASN A 957 21.60 -34.53 -18.45
C ASN A 957 21.02 -34.84 -19.84
N ALA A 958 20.85 -36.13 -20.16
CA ALA A 958 20.20 -36.60 -21.39
C ALA A 958 18.66 -36.56 -21.33
N LYS A 959 18.06 -36.17 -20.19
CA LYS A 959 16.61 -36.12 -19.94
C LYS A 959 15.89 -37.46 -20.14
N GLU A 960 16.56 -38.57 -19.79
CA GLU A 960 15.95 -39.90 -19.83
C GLU A 960 14.86 -40.01 -18.76
N LEU A 961 13.64 -40.40 -19.15
CA LEU A 961 12.50 -40.51 -18.23
C LEU A 961 12.79 -41.36 -16.97
N PRO A 962 13.44 -42.54 -17.05
CA PRO A 962 13.77 -43.33 -15.86
C PRO A 962 14.78 -42.64 -14.92
N ALA A 963 15.72 -41.88 -15.46
CA ALA A 963 16.70 -41.12 -14.67
C ALA A 963 16.01 -39.94 -13.95
N LEU A 964 15.08 -39.26 -14.64
CA LEU A 964 14.25 -38.21 -14.02
C LEU A 964 13.36 -38.77 -12.90
N GLN A 965 12.74 -39.94 -13.10
CA GLN A 965 11.96 -40.62 -12.05
C GLN A 965 12.80 -40.96 -10.81
N ALA A 966 14.03 -41.48 -11.01
CA ALA A 966 14.95 -41.73 -9.91
C ALA A 966 15.34 -40.42 -9.18
N LEU A 967 15.56 -39.34 -9.92
CA LEU A 967 15.85 -38.03 -9.36
C LEU A 967 14.69 -37.49 -8.49
N TYR A 968 13.44 -37.62 -8.96
CA TYR A 968 12.25 -37.24 -8.19
C TYR A 968 12.14 -38.01 -6.87
N LEU A 969 12.42 -39.32 -6.87
CA LEU A 969 12.42 -40.15 -5.66
C LEU A 969 13.50 -39.70 -4.67
N ILE A 970 14.71 -39.41 -5.16
CA ILE A 970 15.83 -38.92 -4.35
C ILE A 970 15.47 -37.56 -3.74
N GLN A 971 14.91 -36.65 -4.52
CA GLN A 971 14.49 -35.33 -4.04
C GLN A 971 13.39 -35.44 -2.97
N SER A 972 12.39 -36.30 -3.18
CA SER A 972 11.33 -36.56 -2.21
C SER A 972 11.88 -37.11 -0.89
N ALA A 973 12.82 -38.06 -0.96
CA ALA A 973 13.50 -38.60 0.22
C ALA A 973 14.29 -37.51 0.96
N TRP A 974 15.01 -36.67 0.21
CA TRP A 974 15.84 -35.61 0.76
C TRP A 974 14.99 -34.53 1.45
N ALA A 975 13.91 -34.08 0.81
CA ALA A 975 12.96 -33.12 1.39
C ALA A 975 12.31 -33.69 2.66
N SER A 976 11.93 -34.98 2.64
CA SER A 976 11.34 -35.65 3.79
C SER A 976 12.32 -35.73 4.97
N ALA A 977 13.57 -36.14 4.73
CA ALA A 977 14.61 -36.19 5.77
C ALA A 977 14.93 -34.79 6.31
N GLY A 978 15.04 -33.80 5.42
CA GLY A 978 15.25 -32.40 5.78
C GLY A 978 14.13 -31.84 6.66
N SER A 979 12.87 -32.25 6.44
CA SER A 979 11.72 -31.76 7.21
C SER A 979 11.80 -32.07 8.72
N ILE A 980 12.54 -33.11 9.12
CA ILE A 980 12.79 -33.46 10.52
C ILE A 980 14.17 -33.00 11.03
N GLY A 981 14.91 -32.24 10.20
CA GLY A 981 16.28 -31.81 10.47
C GLY A 981 17.33 -32.91 10.31
N ALA A 982 17.04 -33.99 9.57
CA ALA A 982 17.99 -35.05 9.27
C ALA A 982 18.67 -34.82 7.91
N ARG A 983 19.95 -35.19 7.80
CA ARG A 983 20.69 -35.17 6.53
C ARG A 983 20.53 -36.49 5.80
N LEU A 984 20.23 -36.45 4.50
CA LEU A 984 20.22 -37.64 3.66
C LEU A 984 21.61 -37.85 3.05
N SER A 985 22.06 -39.09 3.01
CA SER A 985 23.21 -39.55 2.21
C SER A 985 22.78 -40.77 1.42
N ILE A 986 23.12 -40.84 0.13
CA ILE A 986 22.87 -42.01 -0.72
C ILE A 986 24.22 -42.57 -1.14
N ILE A 987 24.53 -43.77 -0.65
CA ILE A 987 25.77 -44.49 -0.93
C ILE A 987 25.45 -45.54 -1.99
N CYS A 988 26.09 -45.44 -3.15
CA CYS A 988 25.77 -46.25 -4.33
C CYS A 988 27.02 -46.67 -5.10
N ASN A 989 26.83 -47.43 -6.19
CA ASN A 989 27.91 -47.74 -7.12
C ASN A 989 28.32 -46.49 -7.90
N ASP A 990 29.55 -46.48 -8.42
CA ASP A 990 30.04 -45.40 -9.28
C ASP A 990 29.25 -45.30 -10.60
#